data_AF-A0A537G9U8-F1
#
_entry.id   AF-A0A537G9U8-F1
#
_cell.length_a   1.000
_cell.length_b   1.000
_cell.length_c   1.000
_cell.angle_alpha   90.00
_cell.angle_beta   90.00
_cell.angle_gamma   90.00
#
_symmetry.space_group_name_H-M   'P 1'
#
loop_
_entity.id
_entity.type
_entity.pdbx_description
1 polymer ?
#
loop_
_entity_poly.entity_id
_entity_poly.type
_entity_poly.pdbx_seq_one_letter_code
_entity_poly.pdbx_strand_id
1 'polypeptide(L)'
;MNFRGFIATGSAALLALGAAGAHAQPKEQFVPANFYWVGPYAAGGSGIAGGMLDYLEMLNERDGGINGVKFTWQKCETEYNNARGVECYERSKKNGPTGATLIHPLSTGITYSLIDKGTADKIPIVSIGYGRADAADGRVFPYVFPLITTYWDQAATMVRYIGEKEGGLEKLRGKKIALLYHDSAYGKEPIPVLTDLAAKYGYQLSTVAVPHPGNEQQSQWLRIREIRPDWVILWGWGVMNPTALKTAAKVGFPRTKMIGVWWSGAEEDVIPAGSAAKGFVAAGFNVAGTKYPVIQEIRKTIYAKGEGEMGDQSRIGSVYYNRGVVFGIITAEAVRMAQEHFGKGKPVTGEQVQWALEHLDFDQARLKQLGAVGFMPPLQTSCADHEGSGLVRFMRQRPGHHAAPLPDAKELIMSTVHMFLATALLAGASAAQASPIDVSGYLTSAGDQAVTDSFGECWHTGEWKPGMHFGRCEPQPVKAAAAAPQAAKAVPSAPEKPRVAVAPKPAPKPVPFRISTDALFDFDSATLKPAGRAVLDNLESQLAHAAYRSVDITGHTDRIGAPGYNRHLSERRAQAVRDYLADHGLDLRKITTKGVGSSEPSTSKSQCHGLRGARFIQCLQPDRYAEVAVFGTALQASATQ
;
A
#
# COMPACT_ATOMS: atom_id res chain seq x y z
N MET A 1 55.36 14.04 -82.49
CA MET A 1 54.73 13.66 -83.79
C MET A 1 53.88 12.41 -83.58
N ASN A 2 52.81 12.27 -84.39
CA ASN A 2 52.13 11.04 -84.81
C ASN A 2 51.74 9.94 -83.78
N PHE A 3 50.55 10.11 -83.20
CA PHE A 3 49.31 9.32 -83.44
C PHE A 3 49.33 7.79 -83.76
N ARG A 4 48.26 7.13 -83.26
CA ARG A 4 47.71 5.77 -83.52
C ARG A 4 48.34 4.60 -82.74
N GLY A 5 47.57 3.66 -82.15
CA GLY A 5 46.10 3.65 -81.89
C GLY A 5 45.53 2.24 -81.63
N PHE A 6 44.45 2.14 -80.83
CA PHE A 6 43.55 0.98 -80.55
C PHE A 6 44.22 -0.36 -80.12
N ILE A 7 43.69 -1.10 -79.14
CA ILE A 7 42.40 -1.83 -79.13
C ILE A 7 41.76 -1.79 -77.73
N ALA A 8 40.45 -2.03 -77.64
CA ALA A 8 39.68 -2.01 -76.40
C ALA A 8 39.44 -3.39 -75.79
N THR A 9 39.41 -3.45 -74.46
CA THR A 9 38.66 -4.44 -73.66
C THR A 9 37.86 -3.71 -72.59
N GLY A 10 36.53 -3.79 -72.66
CA GLY A 10 35.65 -3.24 -71.64
C GLY A 10 35.41 -4.29 -70.55
N SER A 11 35.65 -3.92 -69.28
CA SER A 11 35.23 -4.70 -68.12
C SER A 11 34.27 -3.85 -67.29
N ALA A 12 33.02 -4.29 -67.17
CA ALA A 12 31.97 -3.53 -66.50
C ALA A 12 32.24 -3.42 -64.99
N ALA A 13 32.13 -2.20 -64.44
CA ALA A 13 32.18 -1.97 -63.01
C ALA A 13 30.88 -2.49 -62.36
N LEU A 14 30.92 -3.73 -61.88
CA LEU A 14 29.84 -4.32 -61.08
C LEU A 14 29.75 -3.59 -59.74
N LEU A 15 28.78 -2.67 -59.64
CA LEU A 15 28.39 -1.99 -58.40
C LEU A 15 27.78 -3.00 -57.41
N ALA A 16 28.65 -3.68 -56.68
CA ALA A 16 28.27 -4.56 -55.58
C ALA A 16 27.81 -3.74 -54.36
N LEU A 17 26.64 -3.12 -54.44
CA LEU A 17 25.87 -2.73 -53.26
C LEU A 17 25.35 -4.01 -52.57
N GLY A 18 26.27 -4.75 -51.94
CA GLY A 18 25.93 -5.82 -51.02
C GLY A 18 25.08 -5.23 -49.91
N ALA A 19 23.86 -5.73 -49.74
CA ALA A 19 22.89 -5.14 -48.83
C ALA A 19 23.46 -5.12 -47.40
N ALA A 20 23.53 -3.93 -46.80
CA ALA A 20 23.63 -3.79 -45.37
C ALA A 20 22.34 -4.36 -44.77
N GLY A 21 22.36 -5.65 -44.43
CA GLY A 21 21.21 -6.35 -43.89
C GLY A 21 20.74 -5.64 -42.63
N ALA A 22 19.55 -5.05 -42.68
CA ALA A 22 19.00 -4.29 -41.57
C ALA A 22 18.97 -5.20 -40.33
N HIS A 23 19.84 -4.91 -39.35
CA HIS A 23 19.80 -5.55 -38.05
C HIS A 23 18.45 -5.19 -37.43
N ALA A 24 17.51 -6.14 -37.48
CA ALA A 24 16.24 -6.02 -36.80
C ALA A 24 16.55 -5.81 -35.31
N GLN A 25 16.09 -4.69 -34.76
CA GLN A 25 16.27 -4.39 -33.34
C GLN A 25 15.79 -5.59 -32.50
N PRO A 26 16.53 -6.00 -31.47
CA PRO A 26 16.17 -7.15 -30.66
C PRO A 26 14.75 -6.95 -30.10
N LYS A 27 13.94 -8.00 -30.21
CA LYS A 27 12.55 -7.98 -29.75
C LYS A 27 12.55 -8.11 -28.24
N GLU A 28 12.46 -6.98 -27.55
CA GLU A 28 12.55 -6.91 -26.09
C GLU A 28 11.29 -6.35 -25.44
N GLN A 29 10.83 -7.00 -24.37
CA GLN A 29 9.73 -6.57 -23.51
C GLN A 29 10.31 -6.09 -22.17
N PHE A 30 10.27 -4.79 -21.90
CA PHE A 30 10.90 -4.23 -20.72
C PHE A 30 10.01 -4.30 -19.47
N VAL A 31 10.47 -5.03 -18.45
CA VAL A 31 9.80 -5.20 -17.15
C VAL A 31 10.67 -4.55 -16.06
N PRO A 32 10.25 -3.40 -15.49
CA PRO A 32 10.97 -2.76 -14.38
C PRO A 32 11.15 -3.68 -13.16
N ALA A 33 12.38 -3.83 -12.67
CA ALA A 33 12.69 -4.56 -11.45
C ALA A 33 12.82 -3.58 -10.26
N ASN A 34 11.70 -2.94 -9.92
CA ASN A 34 11.61 -1.90 -8.89
C ASN A 34 11.33 -2.52 -7.50
N PHE A 35 12.37 -3.10 -6.89
CA PHE A 35 12.28 -3.88 -5.65
C PHE A 35 13.17 -3.30 -4.55
N TYR A 36 13.46 -4.09 -3.51
CA TYR A 36 14.39 -3.71 -2.44
C TYR A 36 15.19 -4.93 -1.96
N TRP A 37 16.50 -4.76 -1.92
CA TRP A 37 17.50 -5.77 -1.54
C TRP A 37 18.24 -5.39 -0.25
N VAL A 38 18.11 -4.15 0.22
CA VAL A 38 18.71 -3.67 1.49
C VAL A 38 17.65 -3.27 2.54
N GLY A 39 18.11 -2.98 3.76
CA GLY A 39 17.26 -2.51 4.86
C GLY A 39 16.44 -3.59 5.59
N PRO A 40 15.57 -3.21 6.54
CA PRO A 40 14.86 -4.13 7.45
C PRO A 40 13.81 -5.04 6.77
N TYR A 41 13.61 -4.89 5.46
CA TYR A 41 12.66 -5.66 4.66
C TYR A 41 13.33 -6.46 3.52
N ALA A 42 14.66 -6.37 3.41
CA ALA A 42 15.49 -6.97 2.36
C ALA A 42 15.15 -8.44 2.06
N ALA A 43 14.87 -9.25 3.09
CA ALA A 43 14.56 -10.67 2.92
C ALA A 43 13.35 -10.88 2.01
N GLY A 44 12.23 -10.21 2.26
CA GLY A 44 11.03 -10.36 1.44
C GLY A 44 11.19 -9.78 0.03
N GLY A 45 11.83 -8.62 -0.09
CA GLY A 45 12.04 -7.94 -1.38
C GLY A 45 12.99 -8.71 -2.30
N SER A 46 14.19 -9.05 -1.82
CA SER A 46 15.15 -9.88 -2.56
C SER A 46 14.59 -11.25 -2.91
N GLY A 47 13.81 -11.86 -2.01
CA GLY A 47 13.16 -13.15 -2.22
C GLY A 47 12.24 -13.14 -3.43
N ILE A 48 11.33 -12.16 -3.48
CA ILE A 48 10.34 -12.01 -4.55
C ILE A 48 10.99 -11.52 -5.86
N ALA A 49 11.95 -10.60 -5.77
CA ALA A 49 12.72 -10.14 -6.92
C ALA A 49 13.46 -11.31 -7.60
N GLY A 50 14.20 -12.12 -6.83
CA GLY A 50 14.94 -13.27 -7.36
C GLY A 50 14.01 -14.25 -8.07
N GLY A 51 12.99 -14.76 -7.38
CA GLY A 51 12.06 -15.73 -7.96
C GLY A 51 11.28 -15.21 -9.18
N MET A 52 11.02 -13.90 -9.27
CA MET A 52 10.40 -13.30 -10.47
C MET A 52 11.39 -13.25 -11.64
N LEU A 53 12.60 -12.74 -11.40
CA LEU A 53 13.61 -12.57 -12.45
C LEU A 53 14.14 -13.93 -12.96
N ASP A 54 14.37 -14.89 -12.07
CA ASP A 54 14.75 -16.27 -12.43
C ASP A 54 13.70 -16.96 -13.32
N TYR A 55 12.41 -16.66 -13.12
CA TYR A 55 11.35 -17.18 -13.98
C TYR A 55 11.32 -16.51 -15.36
N LEU A 56 11.50 -15.17 -15.42
CA LEU A 56 11.59 -14.46 -16.70
C LEU A 56 12.84 -14.88 -17.50
N GLU A 57 13.98 -15.09 -16.83
CA GLU A 57 15.19 -15.58 -17.50
C GLU A 57 15.07 -17.05 -17.93
N MET A 58 14.40 -17.90 -17.15
CA MET A 58 14.06 -19.26 -17.60
C MET A 58 13.28 -19.24 -18.92
N LEU A 59 12.36 -18.28 -19.13
CA LEU A 59 11.65 -18.12 -20.41
C LEU A 59 12.57 -17.57 -21.52
N ASN A 60 13.46 -16.63 -21.21
CA ASN A 60 14.46 -16.13 -22.16
C ASN A 60 15.37 -17.24 -22.69
N GLU A 61 15.83 -18.14 -21.81
CA GLU A 61 16.83 -19.16 -22.12
C GLU A 61 16.24 -20.48 -22.61
N ARG A 62 15.06 -20.88 -22.12
CA ARG A 62 14.40 -22.12 -22.58
C ARG A 62 13.60 -21.92 -23.87
N ASP A 63 12.89 -20.80 -23.99
CA ASP A 63 11.88 -20.59 -25.04
C ASP A 63 12.28 -19.50 -26.06
N GLY A 64 13.38 -18.78 -25.82
CA GLY A 64 13.73 -17.58 -26.59
C GLY A 64 12.88 -16.36 -26.24
N GLY A 65 12.26 -16.36 -25.05
CA GLY A 65 11.25 -15.39 -24.64
C GLY A 65 9.85 -15.72 -25.18
N ILE A 66 8.87 -14.88 -24.85
CA ILE A 66 7.47 -15.10 -25.24
C ILE A 66 7.28 -14.76 -26.72
N ASN A 67 6.92 -15.76 -27.53
CA ASN A 67 6.80 -15.68 -28.99
C ASN A 67 8.05 -15.11 -29.71
N GLY A 68 9.25 -15.34 -29.16
CA GLY A 68 10.50 -14.75 -29.67
C GLY A 68 10.67 -13.27 -29.34
N VAL A 69 10.07 -12.81 -28.24
CA VAL A 69 10.32 -11.51 -27.59
C VAL A 69 10.94 -11.80 -26.22
N LYS A 70 12.22 -11.49 -26.03
CA LYS A 70 12.91 -11.67 -24.74
C LYS A 70 12.42 -10.62 -23.73
N PHE A 71 12.38 -10.98 -22.45
CA PHE A 71 12.23 -10.02 -21.36
C PHE A 71 13.56 -9.34 -21.07
N THR A 72 13.52 -8.03 -20.81
CA THR A 72 14.66 -7.28 -20.26
C THR A 72 14.22 -6.43 -19.08
N TRP A 73 15.13 -6.15 -18.14
CA TRP A 73 14.82 -5.41 -16.91
C TRP A 73 15.97 -4.52 -16.48
N GLN A 74 15.64 -3.48 -15.70
CA GLN A 74 16.60 -2.68 -14.96
C GLN A 74 16.23 -2.76 -13.48
N LYS A 75 17.20 -3.11 -12.64
CA LYS A 75 17.02 -3.12 -11.18
C LYS A 75 16.99 -1.69 -10.64
N CYS A 76 16.04 -1.40 -9.77
CA CYS A 76 15.98 -0.14 -9.05
C CYS A 76 15.67 -0.38 -7.56
N GLU A 77 16.58 0.07 -6.71
CA GLU A 77 16.54 -0.12 -5.25
C GLU A 77 15.67 0.95 -4.59
N THR A 78 14.48 0.55 -4.17
CA THR A 78 13.45 1.40 -3.56
C THR A 78 13.58 1.54 -2.04
N GLU A 79 14.33 0.66 -1.36
CA GLU A 79 14.48 0.58 0.10
C GLU A 79 13.15 0.53 0.89
N TYR A 80 12.06 0.07 0.25
CA TYR A 80 10.68 0.16 0.77
C TYR A 80 10.20 1.62 1.02
N ASN A 81 10.90 2.61 0.48
CA ASN A 81 10.66 4.05 0.67
C ASN A 81 9.81 4.64 -0.47
N ASN A 82 8.76 5.39 -0.11
CA ASN A 82 7.81 5.97 -1.08
C ASN A 82 8.48 6.89 -2.12
N ALA A 83 9.40 7.77 -1.71
CA ALA A 83 10.05 8.71 -2.61
C ALA A 83 10.98 8.01 -3.60
N ARG A 84 11.74 7.01 -3.12
CA ARG A 84 12.58 6.16 -3.98
C ARG A 84 11.75 5.27 -4.90
N GLY A 85 10.60 4.79 -4.45
CA GLY A 85 9.64 4.07 -5.30
C GLY A 85 9.11 4.92 -6.46
N VAL A 86 8.83 6.20 -6.22
CA VAL A 86 8.47 7.17 -7.27
C VAL A 86 9.66 7.50 -8.18
N GLU A 87 10.87 7.66 -7.64
CA GLU A 87 12.10 7.85 -8.42
C GLU A 87 12.35 6.67 -9.38
N CYS A 88 12.30 5.44 -8.87
CA CYS A 88 12.37 4.22 -9.66
C CYS A 88 11.31 4.14 -10.75
N TYR A 89 10.06 4.53 -10.45
CA TYR A 89 8.98 4.59 -11.43
C TYR A 89 9.31 5.58 -12.56
N GLU A 90 9.58 6.85 -12.24
CA GLU A 90 9.88 7.87 -13.26
C GLU A 90 11.12 7.53 -14.11
N ARG A 91 12.14 6.89 -13.50
CA ARG A 91 13.36 6.45 -14.17
C ARG A 91 13.16 5.23 -15.10
N SER A 92 12.17 4.38 -14.83
CA SER A 92 11.96 3.12 -15.58
C SER A 92 10.79 3.17 -16.57
N LYS A 93 9.80 4.06 -16.37
CA LYS A 93 8.52 4.02 -17.10
C LYS A 93 8.61 4.15 -18.63
N LYS A 94 9.69 4.76 -19.16
CA LYS A 94 9.91 4.96 -20.61
C LYS A 94 10.97 4.03 -21.23
N ASN A 95 11.51 3.09 -20.47
CA ASN A 95 12.56 2.19 -20.97
C ASN A 95 11.96 1.04 -21.78
N GLY A 96 12.72 0.50 -22.74
CA GLY A 96 12.24 -0.49 -23.72
C GLY A 96 11.45 0.11 -24.88
N PRO A 97 11.18 -0.68 -25.95
CA PRO A 97 10.58 -0.18 -27.19
C PRO A 97 9.11 0.25 -27.07
N THR A 98 8.42 -0.18 -26.00
CA THR A 98 7.00 0.12 -25.73
C THR A 98 6.77 0.75 -24.34
N GLY A 99 7.84 1.20 -23.68
CA GLY A 99 7.82 1.63 -22.28
C GLY A 99 7.75 0.46 -21.30
N ALA A 100 7.51 0.79 -20.02
CA ALA A 100 7.33 -0.23 -18.98
C ALA A 100 6.06 -1.06 -19.20
N THR A 101 6.23 -2.38 -19.25
CA THR A 101 5.15 -3.38 -19.37
C THR A 101 4.07 -3.21 -18.29
N LEU A 102 4.53 -3.11 -17.04
CA LEU A 102 3.78 -2.96 -15.80
C LEU A 102 4.77 -2.60 -14.68
N ILE A 103 4.28 -2.32 -13.47
CA ILE A 103 5.10 -2.05 -12.29
C ILE A 103 4.63 -2.94 -11.15
N HIS A 104 5.57 -3.58 -10.44
CA HIS A 104 5.34 -4.22 -9.14
C HIS A 104 5.96 -3.37 -8.02
N PRO A 105 5.20 -2.52 -7.30
CA PRO A 105 5.77 -1.61 -6.29
C PRO A 105 6.34 -2.29 -5.03
N LEU A 106 5.86 -3.50 -4.74
CA LEU A 106 6.14 -4.35 -3.57
C LEU A 106 6.03 -3.66 -2.19
N SER A 107 5.33 -2.53 -2.10
CA SER A 107 5.00 -1.81 -0.87
C SER A 107 3.69 -1.07 -1.05
N THR A 108 2.73 -1.20 -0.13
CA THR A 108 1.46 -0.46 -0.18
C THR A 108 1.68 1.06 -0.23
N GLY A 109 2.71 1.57 0.45
CA GLY A 109 3.04 3.00 0.41
C GLY A 109 3.54 3.47 -0.95
N ILE A 110 4.34 2.65 -1.64
CA ILE A 110 4.76 2.93 -3.02
C ILE A 110 3.57 2.76 -3.98
N THR A 111 2.78 1.69 -3.85
CA THR A 111 1.55 1.48 -4.65
C THR A 111 0.65 2.71 -4.59
N TYR A 112 0.35 3.23 -3.40
CA TYR A 112 -0.51 4.41 -3.23
C TYR A 112 0.10 5.67 -3.86
N SER A 113 1.43 5.80 -3.79
CA SER A 113 2.17 6.90 -4.43
C SER A 113 2.21 6.81 -5.96
N LEU A 114 1.76 5.71 -6.55
CA LEU A 114 1.81 5.43 -7.99
C LEU A 114 0.43 5.26 -8.66
N ILE A 115 -0.70 5.23 -7.94
CA ILE A 115 -2.04 5.01 -8.55
C ILE A 115 -2.34 6.03 -9.65
N ASP A 116 -2.30 7.32 -9.32
CA ASP A 116 -2.59 8.41 -10.27
C ASP A 116 -1.59 8.44 -11.42
N LYS A 117 -0.32 8.11 -11.14
CA LYS A 117 0.78 8.08 -12.11
C LYS A 117 0.61 6.95 -13.12
N GLY A 118 0.43 5.72 -12.64
CA GLY A 118 0.13 4.55 -13.48
C GLY A 118 -1.12 4.73 -14.32
N THR A 119 -2.15 5.39 -13.77
CA THR A 119 -3.37 5.71 -14.52
C THR A 119 -3.12 6.78 -15.61
N ALA A 120 -2.35 7.83 -15.32
CA ALA A 120 -2.06 8.92 -16.26
C ALA A 120 -1.05 8.55 -17.36
N ASP A 121 0.03 7.84 -17.01
CA ASP A 121 1.03 7.30 -17.95
C ASP A 121 0.55 5.98 -18.62
N LYS A 122 -0.61 5.44 -18.20
CA LYS A 122 -1.22 4.18 -18.65
C LYS A 122 -0.34 2.92 -18.50
N ILE A 123 0.25 2.76 -17.32
CA ILE A 123 1.12 1.65 -16.95
C ILE A 123 0.50 0.91 -15.75
N PRO A 124 0.14 -0.38 -15.88
CA PRO A 124 -0.47 -1.15 -14.79
C PRO A 124 0.39 -1.20 -13.53
N ILE A 125 -0.22 -0.80 -12.40
CA ILE A 125 0.33 -0.94 -11.05
C ILE A 125 -0.18 -2.25 -10.46
N VAL A 126 0.65 -3.29 -10.53
CA VAL A 126 0.30 -4.65 -10.12
C VAL A 126 0.74 -4.89 -8.68
N SER A 127 -0.20 -5.29 -7.82
CA SER A 127 0.03 -5.46 -6.39
C SER A 127 -0.47 -6.81 -5.84
N ILE A 128 -0.12 -7.92 -6.50
CA ILE A 128 -0.48 -9.31 -6.15
C ILE A 128 -0.37 -9.59 -4.63
N GLY A 129 -1.51 -9.63 -3.94
CA GLY A 129 -1.58 -9.88 -2.49
C GLY A 129 -1.24 -8.69 -1.57
N TYR A 130 -1.24 -7.46 -2.09
CA TYR A 130 -1.01 -6.22 -1.35
C TYR A 130 -1.63 -4.98 -2.03
N GLY A 131 -1.25 -3.78 -1.60
CA GLY A 131 -1.77 -2.54 -2.16
C GLY A 131 -3.14 -2.15 -1.61
N ARG A 132 -3.98 -1.58 -2.48
CA ARG A 132 -5.34 -1.11 -2.18
C ARG A 132 -6.32 -2.27 -2.37
N ALA A 133 -7.09 -2.62 -1.35
CA ALA A 133 -8.03 -3.76 -1.46
C ALA A 133 -9.25 -3.44 -2.35
N ASP A 134 -9.80 -2.23 -2.26
CA ASP A 134 -10.91 -1.77 -3.12
C ASP A 134 -10.51 -1.57 -4.59
N ALA A 135 -9.22 -1.69 -4.93
CA ALA A 135 -8.77 -1.80 -6.32
C ALA A 135 -9.13 -3.14 -6.99
N ALA A 136 -9.84 -4.03 -6.31
CA ALA A 136 -10.53 -5.16 -6.94
C ALA A 136 -11.60 -4.68 -7.95
N ASP A 137 -12.23 -3.51 -7.73
CA ASP A 137 -13.18 -2.94 -8.71
C ASP A 137 -12.44 -2.17 -9.82
N GLY A 138 -12.10 -2.89 -10.90
CA GLY A 138 -11.41 -2.34 -12.06
C GLY A 138 -12.13 -1.18 -12.76
N ARG A 139 -13.45 -1.05 -12.59
CA ARG A 139 -14.26 0.04 -13.13
C ARG A 139 -13.94 1.38 -12.46
N VAL A 140 -13.42 1.33 -11.24
CA VAL A 140 -12.91 2.49 -10.48
C VAL A 140 -11.39 2.60 -10.63
N PHE A 141 -10.68 1.46 -10.72
CA PHE A 141 -9.21 1.40 -10.73
C PHE A 141 -8.64 0.70 -11.98
N PRO A 142 -8.83 1.27 -13.20
CA PRO A 142 -8.51 0.58 -14.46
C PRO A 142 -7.03 0.20 -14.64
N TYR A 143 -6.11 0.85 -13.91
CA TYR A 143 -4.67 0.57 -13.95
C TYR A 143 -4.08 0.06 -12.62
N VAL A 144 -4.91 -0.40 -11.67
CA VAL A 144 -4.41 -1.01 -10.41
C VAL A 144 -4.98 -2.42 -10.25
N PHE A 145 -4.09 -3.40 -10.03
CA PHE A 145 -4.43 -4.82 -10.09
C PHE A 145 -3.94 -5.56 -8.83
N PRO A 146 -4.78 -5.73 -7.79
CA PRO A 146 -4.37 -6.37 -6.52
C PRO A 146 -4.20 -7.89 -6.61
N LEU A 147 -4.81 -8.56 -7.59
CA LEU A 147 -4.62 -9.95 -8.07
C LEU A 147 -4.43 -11.10 -7.05
N ILE A 148 -5.07 -12.23 -7.37
CA ILE A 148 -5.20 -13.42 -6.54
C ILE A 148 -6.09 -13.17 -5.32
N THR A 149 -5.71 -12.28 -4.40
CA THR A 149 -6.50 -12.00 -3.20
C THR A 149 -6.08 -10.70 -2.50
N THR A 150 -7.02 -10.02 -1.85
CA THR A 150 -6.86 -8.72 -1.19
C THR A 150 -6.63 -8.84 0.32
N TYR A 151 -6.13 -7.76 0.93
CA TYR A 151 -6.02 -7.65 2.38
C TYR A 151 -7.35 -7.73 3.13
N TRP A 152 -8.46 -7.39 2.48
CA TRP A 152 -9.80 -7.49 3.06
C TRP A 152 -10.25 -8.94 3.13
N ASP A 153 -10.07 -9.69 2.04
CA ASP A 153 -10.36 -11.13 1.98
C ASP A 153 -9.49 -11.93 2.95
N GLN A 154 -8.23 -11.51 3.13
CA GLN A 154 -7.35 -12.00 4.17
C GLN A 154 -7.87 -11.74 5.58
N ALA A 155 -8.18 -10.48 5.92
CA ALA A 155 -8.61 -10.10 7.27
C ALA A 155 -9.90 -10.84 7.67
N ALA A 156 -10.87 -10.88 6.77
CA ALA A 156 -12.12 -11.61 6.96
C ALA A 156 -11.90 -13.14 7.05
N THR A 157 -10.97 -13.71 6.28
CA THR A 157 -10.64 -15.14 6.38
C THR A 157 -9.86 -15.49 7.64
N MET A 158 -9.05 -14.57 8.17
CA MET A 158 -8.40 -14.74 9.47
C MET A 158 -9.42 -14.72 10.63
N VAL A 159 -10.45 -13.86 10.57
CA VAL A 159 -11.59 -13.90 11.51
C VAL A 159 -12.38 -15.21 11.38
N ARG A 160 -12.62 -15.69 10.16
CA ARG A 160 -13.26 -17.00 9.88
C ARG A 160 -12.47 -18.15 10.52
N TYR A 161 -11.15 -18.20 10.36
CA TYR A 161 -10.29 -19.19 11.02
C TYR A 161 -10.34 -19.09 12.55
N ILE A 162 -10.31 -17.88 13.12
CA ILE A 162 -10.44 -17.68 14.58
C ILE A 162 -11.80 -18.22 15.06
N GLY A 163 -12.88 -17.96 14.33
CA GLY A 163 -14.21 -18.53 14.57
C GLY A 163 -14.20 -20.07 14.56
N GLU A 164 -13.62 -20.70 13.55
CA GLU A 164 -13.46 -22.16 13.49
C GLU A 164 -12.69 -22.73 14.68
N LYS A 165 -11.69 -22.00 15.22
CA LYS A 165 -10.91 -22.43 16.41
C LYS A 165 -11.55 -22.10 17.75
N GLU A 166 -12.58 -21.26 17.80
CA GLU A 166 -13.46 -21.05 18.97
C GLU A 166 -14.77 -21.87 18.89
N GLY A 167 -15.00 -22.60 17.79
CA GLY A 167 -16.17 -23.48 17.60
C GLY A 167 -17.37 -22.85 16.90
N GLY A 168 -17.19 -21.69 16.25
CA GLY A 168 -18.21 -20.97 15.48
C GLY A 168 -17.93 -19.47 15.40
N LEU A 169 -18.40 -18.79 14.34
CA LEU A 169 -18.28 -17.33 14.22
C LEU A 169 -19.11 -16.60 15.30
N GLU A 170 -20.20 -17.20 15.75
CA GLU A 170 -21.02 -16.70 16.86
C GLU A 170 -20.36 -16.89 18.23
N LYS A 171 -19.35 -17.78 18.34
CA LYS A 171 -18.51 -17.94 19.55
C LYS A 171 -17.51 -16.81 19.74
N LEU A 172 -17.38 -15.90 18.76
CA LEU A 172 -16.58 -14.69 18.88
C LEU A 172 -17.25 -13.62 19.77
N ARG A 173 -18.55 -13.74 20.09
CA ARG A 173 -19.25 -12.76 20.92
C ARG A 173 -18.62 -12.65 22.31
N GLY A 174 -18.16 -11.45 22.67
CA GLY A 174 -17.47 -11.16 23.93
C GLY A 174 -15.98 -11.54 23.96
N LYS A 175 -15.45 -12.19 22.91
CA LYS A 175 -14.01 -12.47 22.76
C LYS A 175 -13.22 -11.18 22.53
N LYS A 176 -11.93 -11.23 22.78
CA LYS A 176 -10.99 -10.13 22.51
C LYS A 176 -9.97 -10.52 21.44
N ILE A 177 -9.88 -9.72 20.39
CA ILE A 177 -8.91 -9.90 19.30
C ILE A 177 -8.02 -8.66 19.23
N ALA A 178 -6.72 -8.84 19.35
CA ALA A 178 -5.74 -7.76 19.24
C ALA A 178 -5.04 -7.79 17.87
N LEU A 179 -5.10 -6.70 17.12
CA LEU A 179 -4.32 -6.47 15.91
C LEU A 179 -2.98 -5.84 16.30
N LEU A 180 -1.88 -6.59 16.17
CA LEU A 180 -0.52 -6.09 16.28
C LEU A 180 0.03 -5.83 14.88
N TYR A 181 0.20 -4.56 14.49
CA TYR A 181 0.42 -4.17 13.09
C TYR A 181 1.62 -3.24 12.88
N HIS A 182 2.21 -3.30 11.69
CA HIS A 182 3.27 -2.37 11.27
C HIS A 182 2.72 -0.96 11.03
N ASP A 183 3.19 0.05 11.75
CA ASP A 183 2.63 1.42 11.66
C ASP A 183 2.95 2.09 10.32
N SER A 184 2.01 1.95 9.39
CA SER A 184 2.14 2.25 7.96
C SER A 184 0.75 2.12 7.30
N ALA A 185 0.61 2.49 6.02
CA ALA A 185 -0.61 2.18 5.25
C ALA A 185 -0.90 0.66 5.28
N TYR A 186 0.10 -0.14 4.90
CA TYR A 186 0.07 -1.61 4.90
C TYR A 186 -0.54 -2.24 6.18
N GLY A 187 -0.15 -1.79 7.37
CA GLY A 187 -0.67 -2.33 8.62
C GLY A 187 -2.05 -1.81 9.04
N LYS A 188 -2.55 -0.78 8.36
CA LYS A 188 -3.87 -0.16 8.61
C LYS A 188 -4.95 -0.69 7.67
N GLU A 189 -4.59 -1.24 6.51
CA GLU A 189 -5.48 -1.94 5.57
C GLU A 189 -6.53 -2.89 6.19
N PRO A 190 -6.22 -3.76 7.19
CA PRO A 190 -7.22 -4.66 7.76
C PRO A 190 -8.17 -3.99 8.77
N ILE A 191 -7.89 -2.77 9.24
CA ILE A 191 -8.62 -2.16 10.36
C ILE A 191 -10.12 -1.97 10.08
N PRO A 192 -10.57 -1.50 8.90
CA PRO A 192 -12.01 -1.34 8.61
C PRO A 192 -12.72 -2.69 8.66
N VAL A 193 -12.23 -3.68 7.90
CA VAL A 193 -12.81 -5.03 7.85
C VAL A 193 -12.82 -5.69 9.22
N LEU A 194 -11.74 -5.61 9.99
CA LEU A 194 -11.71 -6.16 11.35
C LEU A 194 -12.67 -5.43 12.31
N THR A 195 -13.04 -4.17 12.03
CA THR A 195 -14.00 -3.38 12.83
C THR A 195 -15.44 -3.75 12.47
N ASP A 196 -15.76 -3.87 11.18
CA ASP A 196 -17.10 -4.28 10.73
C ASP A 196 -17.42 -5.71 11.16
N LEU A 197 -16.43 -6.61 11.09
CA LEU A 197 -16.57 -7.98 11.59
C LEU A 197 -16.61 -8.05 13.12
N ALA A 198 -15.99 -7.09 13.84
CA ALA A 198 -16.15 -6.94 15.28
C ALA A 198 -17.59 -6.55 15.65
N ALA A 199 -18.19 -5.60 14.93
CA ALA A 199 -19.58 -5.23 15.09
C ALA A 199 -20.53 -6.40 14.75
N LYS A 200 -20.29 -7.10 13.63
CA LYS A 200 -21.10 -8.23 13.16
C LYS A 200 -21.09 -9.45 14.10
N TYR A 201 -19.92 -9.86 14.57
CA TYR A 201 -19.76 -11.07 15.38
C TYR A 201 -19.63 -10.80 16.89
N GLY A 202 -19.52 -9.53 17.29
CA GLY A 202 -19.56 -9.08 18.68
C GLY A 202 -18.28 -9.32 19.48
N TYR A 203 -17.12 -9.44 18.83
CA TYR A 203 -15.82 -9.45 19.51
C TYR A 203 -15.31 -8.02 19.75
N GLN A 204 -14.45 -7.85 20.75
CA GLN A 204 -13.75 -6.60 21.02
C GLN A 204 -12.44 -6.57 20.23
N LEU A 205 -12.35 -5.68 19.23
CA LEU A 205 -11.10 -5.37 18.55
C LEU A 205 -10.24 -4.45 19.43
N SER A 206 -8.92 -4.61 19.39
CA SER A 206 -7.96 -3.64 19.93
C SER A 206 -6.75 -3.56 19.00
N THR A 207 -6.33 -2.35 18.64
CA THR A 207 -5.21 -2.14 17.72
C THR A 207 -3.94 -1.73 18.49
N VAL A 208 -2.79 -2.25 18.07
CA VAL A 208 -1.49 -2.05 18.70
C VAL A 208 -0.44 -1.80 17.62
N ALA A 209 0.02 -0.56 17.49
CA ALA A 209 0.96 -0.14 16.47
C ALA A 209 2.41 -0.49 16.84
N VAL A 210 3.16 -1.02 15.87
CA VAL A 210 4.61 -1.25 15.92
C VAL A 210 5.27 -0.25 14.96
N PRO A 211 5.93 0.81 15.47
CA PRO A 211 6.68 1.74 14.64
C PRO A 211 7.81 1.05 13.85
N HIS A 212 8.11 1.58 12.66
CA HIS A 212 9.26 1.18 11.87
C HIS A 212 10.58 1.26 12.69
N PRO A 213 11.50 0.29 12.60
CA PRO A 213 11.43 -0.96 11.82
C PRO A 213 10.83 -2.15 12.59
N GLY A 214 10.35 -1.95 13.82
CA GLY A 214 9.72 -3.00 14.63
C GLY A 214 10.68 -3.99 15.33
N ASN A 215 11.96 -3.66 15.42
CA ASN A 215 12.99 -4.42 16.16
C ASN A 215 12.82 -4.39 17.69
N GLU A 216 12.06 -3.44 18.23
CA GLU A 216 11.68 -3.38 19.64
C GLU A 216 10.15 -3.32 19.75
N GLN A 217 9.58 -4.19 20.59
CA GLN A 217 8.13 -4.36 20.75
C GLN A 217 7.71 -4.54 22.21
N GLN A 218 8.59 -4.27 23.18
CA GLN A 218 8.36 -4.62 24.58
C GLN A 218 7.15 -3.88 25.17
N SER A 219 6.94 -2.60 24.81
CA SER A 219 5.75 -1.82 25.19
C SER A 219 4.47 -2.36 24.53
N GLN A 220 4.51 -2.75 23.25
CA GLN A 220 3.37 -3.35 22.55
C GLN A 220 2.95 -4.68 23.18
N TRP A 221 3.89 -5.55 23.54
CA TRP A 221 3.57 -6.84 24.17
C TRP A 221 3.18 -6.71 25.65
N LEU A 222 3.66 -5.69 26.35
CA LEU A 222 3.09 -5.29 27.65
C LEU A 222 1.64 -4.83 27.49
N ARG A 223 1.33 -4.02 26.47
CA ARG A 223 -0.04 -3.57 26.18
C ARG A 223 -0.97 -4.72 25.78
N ILE A 224 -0.49 -5.70 25.01
CA ILE A 224 -1.23 -6.95 24.73
C ILE A 224 -1.53 -7.70 26.03
N ARG A 225 -0.56 -7.77 26.97
CA ARG A 225 -0.76 -8.40 28.28
C ARG A 225 -1.77 -7.67 29.16
N GLU A 226 -1.91 -6.34 29.04
CA GLU A 226 -2.97 -5.56 29.70
C GLU A 226 -4.35 -5.82 29.09
N ILE A 227 -4.45 -5.80 27.75
CA ILE A 227 -5.69 -6.06 27.00
C ILE A 227 -6.25 -7.44 27.36
N ARG A 228 -5.36 -8.43 27.53
CA ARG A 228 -5.67 -9.86 27.71
C ARG A 228 -6.58 -10.39 26.59
N PRO A 229 -6.11 -10.40 25.33
CA PRO A 229 -6.89 -10.92 24.23
C PRO A 229 -6.93 -12.46 24.21
N ASP A 230 -8.02 -13.03 23.68
CA ASP A 230 -8.09 -14.45 23.34
C ASP A 230 -7.18 -14.79 22.15
N TRP A 231 -7.03 -13.85 21.20
CA TRP A 231 -6.25 -14.00 19.97
C TRP A 231 -5.47 -12.74 19.59
N VAL A 232 -4.28 -12.93 18.99
CA VAL A 232 -3.51 -11.86 18.35
C VAL A 232 -3.41 -12.11 16.85
N ILE A 233 -3.87 -11.13 16.07
CA ILE A 233 -3.59 -11.02 14.63
C ILE A 233 -2.24 -10.29 14.50
N LEU A 234 -1.23 -10.98 13.97
CA LEU A 234 0.07 -10.38 13.65
C LEU A 234 0.05 -9.91 12.18
N TRP A 235 -0.04 -8.59 12.00
CA TRP A 235 0.02 -7.93 10.70
C TRP A 235 1.38 -7.25 10.51
N GLY A 236 2.42 -8.09 10.58
CA GLY A 236 3.81 -7.66 10.58
C GLY A 236 4.53 -7.88 9.26
N TRP A 237 5.67 -7.20 9.12
CA TRP A 237 6.50 -7.23 7.91
C TRP A 237 8.01 -7.18 8.24
N GLY A 238 8.79 -8.04 7.58
CA GLY A 238 10.25 -8.12 7.77
C GLY A 238 10.67 -8.41 9.21
N VAL A 239 11.71 -7.72 9.69
CA VAL A 239 12.34 -7.95 11.01
C VAL A 239 11.40 -7.85 12.23
N MET A 240 10.24 -7.21 12.10
CA MET A 240 9.25 -7.20 13.18
C MET A 240 8.61 -8.58 13.41
N ASN A 241 8.58 -9.45 12.42
CA ASN A 241 7.94 -10.78 12.49
C ASN A 241 8.61 -11.72 13.51
N PRO A 242 9.92 -12.02 13.40
CA PRO A 242 10.59 -12.85 14.39
C PRO A 242 10.67 -12.17 15.75
N THR A 243 10.70 -10.82 15.78
CA THR A 243 10.68 -10.03 17.01
C THR A 243 9.35 -10.20 17.75
N ALA A 244 8.22 -10.14 17.05
CA ALA A 244 6.89 -10.38 17.63
C ALA A 244 6.79 -11.77 18.24
N LEU A 245 7.23 -12.81 17.52
CA LEU A 245 7.21 -14.20 18.00
C LEU A 245 8.10 -14.40 19.24
N LYS A 246 9.29 -13.78 19.28
CA LYS A 246 10.20 -13.79 20.44
C LYS A 246 9.59 -13.04 21.64
N THR A 247 9.04 -11.85 21.45
CA THR A 247 8.49 -11.05 22.55
C THR A 247 7.19 -11.66 23.09
N ALA A 248 6.34 -12.23 22.22
CA ALA A 248 5.20 -13.05 22.62
C ALA A 248 5.62 -14.21 23.53
N ALA A 249 6.71 -14.92 23.19
CA ALA A 249 7.27 -15.96 24.04
C ALA A 249 7.77 -15.40 25.39
N LYS A 250 8.49 -14.26 25.38
CA LYS A 250 8.99 -13.57 26.59
C LYS A 250 7.89 -13.13 27.55
N VAL A 251 6.70 -12.75 27.04
CA VAL A 251 5.54 -12.36 27.88
C VAL A 251 4.55 -13.51 28.14
N GLY A 252 4.84 -14.73 27.67
CA GLY A 252 4.00 -15.92 27.89
C GLY A 252 2.76 -16.04 26.99
N PHE A 253 2.60 -15.19 25.96
CA PHE A 253 1.44 -15.26 25.08
C PHE A 253 1.53 -16.48 24.12
N PRO A 254 0.54 -17.38 24.08
CA PRO A 254 0.66 -18.63 23.33
C PRO A 254 0.58 -18.40 21.81
N ARG A 255 1.61 -18.85 21.06
CA ARG A 255 1.66 -18.70 19.59
C ARG A 255 0.58 -19.50 18.85
N THR A 256 -0.06 -20.47 19.50
CA THR A 256 -1.26 -21.17 19.02
C THR A 256 -2.53 -20.33 19.07
N LYS A 257 -2.49 -19.16 19.74
CA LYS A 257 -3.50 -18.08 19.67
C LYS A 257 -2.99 -16.85 18.90
N MET A 258 -1.92 -17.01 18.13
CA MET A 258 -1.43 -16.00 17.18
C MET A 258 -1.71 -16.46 15.75
N ILE A 259 -2.18 -15.54 14.90
CA ILE A 259 -2.38 -15.80 13.48
C ILE A 259 -1.74 -14.69 12.64
N GLY A 260 -0.87 -15.07 11.71
CA GLY A 260 -0.09 -14.16 10.89
C GLY A 260 -0.75 -13.79 9.57
N VAL A 261 -0.51 -12.56 9.13
CA VAL A 261 -0.62 -12.13 7.73
C VAL A 261 0.35 -12.93 6.84
N TRP A 262 0.07 -13.07 5.55
CA TRP A 262 0.92 -13.82 4.59
C TRP A 262 2.27 -13.16 4.27
N TRP A 263 2.52 -11.99 4.87
CA TRP A 263 3.79 -11.26 4.93
C TRP A 263 4.54 -11.46 6.28
N SER A 264 4.12 -12.47 7.06
CA SER A 264 4.73 -12.87 8.34
C SER A 264 4.93 -14.38 8.51
N GLY A 265 4.68 -15.15 7.44
CA GLY A 265 4.60 -16.62 7.46
C GLY A 265 5.70 -17.35 6.69
N ALA A 266 6.70 -16.64 6.15
CA ALA A 266 7.77 -17.23 5.37
C ALA A 266 8.84 -17.89 6.25
N GLU A 267 9.69 -18.72 5.63
CA GLU A 267 10.94 -19.21 6.20
C GLU A 267 11.72 -18.07 6.87
N GLU A 268 11.89 -16.95 6.16
CA GLU A 268 12.67 -15.79 6.59
C GLU A 268 12.02 -15.00 7.75
N ASP A 269 10.69 -15.06 7.90
CA ASP A 269 9.97 -14.42 9.01
C ASP A 269 10.03 -15.27 10.30
N VAL A 270 9.98 -16.60 10.14
CA VAL A 270 9.66 -17.53 11.22
C VAL A 270 10.90 -18.26 11.75
N ILE A 271 11.86 -18.63 10.89
CA ILE A 271 13.10 -19.31 11.31
C ILE A 271 13.92 -18.47 12.30
N PRO A 272 14.10 -17.15 12.16
CA PRO A 272 14.88 -16.36 13.11
C PRO A 272 14.27 -16.27 14.52
N ALA A 273 13.01 -16.70 14.72
CA ALA A 273 12.38 -16.86 16.02
C ALA A 273 12.63 -18.23 16.68
N GLY A 274 13.09 -19.23 15.93
CA GLY A 274 13.43 -20.56 16.43
C GLY A 274 12.28 -21.22 17.22
N SER A 275 12.55 -21.72 18.42
CA SER A 275 11.54 -22.34 19.29
C SER A 275 10.41 -21.38 19.70
N ALA A 276 10.62 -20.06 19.64
CA ALA A 276 9.56 -19.09 19.91
C ALA A 276 8.45 -19.15 18.85
N ALA A 277 8.71 -19.59 17.62
CA ALA A 277 7.69 -19.78 16.59
C ALA A 277 6.75 -20.98 16.80
N LYS A 278 7.05 -21.89 17.74
CA LYS A 278 6.35 -23.19 17.83
C LYS A 278 4.84 -23.00 18.02
N GLY A 279 4.07 -23.50 17.04
CA GLY A 279 2.60 -23.48 17.03
C GLY A 279 1.98 -22.27 16.32
N PHE A 280 2.77 -21.31 15.83
CA PHE A 280 2.30 -20.20 15.02
C PHE A 280 1.75 -20.67 13.67
N VAL A 281 0.76 -19.95 13.15
CA VAL A 281 0.09 -20.17 11.86
C VAL A 281 -0.01 -18.83 11.15
N ALA A 282 0.19 -18.81 9.83
CA ALA A 282 0.01 -17.62 9.01
C ALA A 282 -0.87 -17.92 7.78
N ALA A 283 -1.51 -16.89 7.23
CA ALA A 283 -2.20 -16.97 5.95
C ALA A 283 -1.20 -17.14 4.78
N GLY A 284 -1.71 -17.49 3.60
CA GLY A 284 -0.94 -17.54 2.36
C GLY A 284 -1.82 -17.76 1.12
N PHE A 285 -1.40 -17.20 -0.02
CA PHE A 285 -2.01 -17.45 -1.34
C PHE A 285 -1.09 -18.26 -2.27
N ASN A 286 0.17 -18.45 -1.90
CA ASN A 286 1.15 -19.30 -2.60
C ASN A 286 1.74 -20.34 -1.63
N VAL A 287 2.38 -21.37 -2.17
CA VAL A 287 2.99 -22.47 -1.39
C VAL A 287 4.52 -22.41 -1.37
N ALA A 288 5.14 -23.00 -0.35
CA ALA A 288 6.58 -23.24 -0.28
C ALA A 288 6.97 -24.66 -0.72
N GLY A 289 8.28 -24.88 -0.87
CA GLY A 289 8.89 -26.12 -1.33
C GLY A 289 9.29 -26.10 -2.80
N THR A 290 10.30 -26.90 -3.13
CA THR A 290 10.90 -26.98 -4.48
C THR A 290 10.28 -28.05 -5.39
N LYS A 291 9.37 -28.89 -4.89
CA LYS A 291 8.82 -30.08 -5.58
C LYS A 291 8.00 -29.80 -6.85
N TYR A 292 7.73 -28.53 -7.18
CA TYR A 292 6.83 -28.14 -8.26
C TYR A 292 7.59 -28.10 -9.60
N PRO A 293 7.01 -28.58 -10.71
CA PRO A 293 7.70 -28.62 -12.00
C PRO A 293 8.32 -27.29 -12.43
N VAL A 294 7.62 -26.17 -12.23
CA VAL A 294 8.16 -24.83 -12.52
C VAL A 294 9.44 -24.52 -11.74
N ILE A 295 9.54 -24.90 -10.46
CA ILE A 295 10.74 -24.67 -9.64
C ILE A 295 11.89 -25.58 -10.05
N GLN A 296 11.60 -26.83 -10.42
CA GLN A 296 12.65 -27.74 -10.91
C GLN A 296 13.19 -27.31 -12.28
N GLU A 297 12.34 -26.77 -13.16
CA GLU A 297 12.76 -26.26 -14.47
C GLU A 297 13.60 -24.98 -14.34
N ILE A 298 13.26 -24.04 -13.46
CA ILE A 298 14.13 -22.90 -13.13
C ILE A 298 15.51 -23.38 -12.63
N ARG A 299 15.52 -24.35 -11.70
CA ARG A 299 16.78 -24.92 -11.17
C ARG A 299 17.63 -25.59 -12.25
N LYS A 300 16.99 -26.26 -13.21
CA LYS A 300 17.61 -26.96 -14.35
C LYS A 300 18.13 -26.00 -15.43
N THR A 301 17.40 -24.92 -15.74
CA THR A 301 17.75 -24.01 -16.84
C THR A 301 18.73 -22.91 -16.41
N ILE A 302 18.59 -22.41 -15.17
CA ILE A 302 19.33 -21.23 -14.69
C ILE A 302 20.39 -21.63 -13.65
N TYR A 303 19.98 -22.24 -12.54
CA TYR A 303 20.91 -22.54 -11.44
C TYR A 303 21.95 -23.62 -11.77
N ALA A 304 21.64 -24.57 -12.66
CA ALA A 304 22.61 -25.55 -13.14
C ALA A 304 23.76 -24.95 -13.95
N LYS A 305 23.60 -23.73 -14.50
CA LYS A 305 24.65 -22.95 -15.15
C LYS A 305 25.37 -21.99 -14.20
N GLY A 306 24.78 -21.70 -13.04
CA GLY A 306 25.24 -20.65 -12.11
C GLY A 306 24.69 -19.24 -12.38
N GLU A 307 23.66 -19.11 -13.22
CA GLU A 307 23.14 -17.81 -13.71
C GLU A 307 22.02 -17.20 -12.84
N GLY A 308 21.71 -17.79 -11.68
CA GLY A 308 20.54 -17.44 -10.88
C GLY A 308 20.70 -16.24 -9.95
N GLU A 309 19.62 -15.46 -9.80
CA GLU A 309 19.57 -14.21 -9.03
C GLU A 309 19.61 -14.42 -7.51
N MET A 310 19.22 -15.59 -7.01
CA MET A 310 19.26 -15.92 -5.58
C MET A 310 20.62 -16.48 -5.17
N GLY A 311 21.53 -15.59 -4.79
CA GLY A 311 22.87 -15.95 -4.30
C GLY A 311 22.87 -16.92 -3.10
N ASP A 312 21.85 -16.86 -2.23
CA ASP A 312 21.58 -17.89 -1.22
C ASP A 312 20.59 -18.93 -1.77
N GLN A 313 21.11 -19.93 -2.48
CA GLN A 313 20.31 -20.98 -3.10
C GLN A 313 19.46 -21.80 -2.10
N SER A 314 19.71 -21.72 -0.79
CA SER A 314 18.86 -22.38 0.21
C SER A 314 17.44 -21.78 0.29
N ARG A 315 17.28 -20.54 -0.23
CA ARG A 315 16.01 -19.83 -0.30
C ARG A 315 15.16 -20.20 -1.52
N ILE A 316 15.71 -20.95 -2.48
CA ILE A 316 14.93 -21.46 -3.62
C ILE A 316 13.85 -22.40 -3.07
N GLY A 317 12.57 -22.06 -3.30
CA GLY A 317 11.45 -22.76 -2.68
C GLY A 317 10.91 -22.13 -1.40
N SER A 318 11.47 -21.02 -0.88
CA SER A 318 10.84 -20.29 0.24
C SER A 318 9.51 -19.68 -0.18
N VAL A 319 8.66 -19.32 0.79
CA VAL A 319 7.39 -18.61 0.52
C VAL A 319 7.64 -17.35 -0.30
N TYR A 320 8.71 -16.60 -0.05
CA TYR A 320 9.05 -15.38 -0.80
C TYR A 320 9.60 -15.67 -2.19
N TYR A 321 10.51 -16.64 -2.34
CA TYR A 321 11.00 -17.05 -3.67
C TYR A 321 9.85 -17.55 -4.56
N ASN A 322 9.02 -18.45 -4.04
CA ASN A 322 7.90 -19.00 -4.79
C ASN A 322 6.85 -17.93 -5.12
N ARG A 323 6.66 -16.92 -4.26
CA ARG A 323 5.80 -15.76 -4.56
C ARG A 323 6.37 -14.92 -5.70
N GLY A 324 7.69 -14.74 -5.78
CA GLY A 324 8.37 -14.17 -6.94
C GLY A 324 8.06 -14.91 -8.24
N VAL A 325 8.15 -16.24 -8.23
CA VAL A 325 7.82 -17.06 -9.41
C VAL A 325 6.35 -16.88 -9.84
N VAL A 326 5.41 -16.71 -8.90
CA VAL A 326 4.01 -16.37 -9.23
C VAL A 326 3.89 -14.99 -9.89
N PHE A 327 4.64 -13.99 -9.43
CA PHE A 327 4.68 -12.66 -10.06
C PHE A 327 5.25 -12.76 -11.50
N GLY A 328 6.28 -13.59 -11.70
CA GLY A 328 6.84 -13.91 -13.01
C GLY A 328 5.82 -14.57 -13.95
N ILE A 329 5.11 -15.60 -13.47
CA ILE A 329 4.05 -16.30 -14.23
C ILE A 329 2.97 -15.31 -14.69
N ILE A 330 2.41 -14.51 -13.78
CA ILE A 330 1.35 -13.54 -14.09
C ILE A 330 1.84 -12.48 -15.09
N THR A 331 3.06 -11.96 -14.90
CA THR A 331 3.68 -10.98 -15.79
C THR A 331 3.87 -11.54 -17.21
N ALA A 332 4.39 -12.77 -17.32
CA ALA A 332 4.64 -13.39 -18.61
C ALA A 332 3.35 -13.78 -19.35
N GLU A 333 2.33 -14.22 -18.62
CA GLU A 333 1.03 -14.58 -19.20
C GLU A 333 0.23 -13.38 -19.69
N ALA A 334 0.24 -12.26 -18.95
CA ALA A 334 -0.33 -11.00 -19.42
C ALA A 334 0.34 -10.53 -20.72
N VAL A 335 1.68 -10.60 -20.78
CA VAL A 335 2.44 -10.29 -22.02
C VAL A 335 2.10 -11.26 -23.15
N ARG A 336 2.03 -12.58 -22.88
CA ARG A 336 1.69 -13.58 -23.90
C ARG A 336 0.30 -13.34 -24.48
N MET A 337 -0.69 -13.09 -23.63
CA MET A 337 -2.07 -12.83 -24.04
C MET A 337 -2.20 -11.49 -24.80
N ALA A 338 -1.54 -10.43 -24.33
CA ALA A 338 -1.47 -9.16 -25.05
C ALA A 338 -0.82 -9.32 -26.44
N GLN A 339 0.26 -10.10 -26.55
CA GLN A 339 0.88 -10.39 -27.85
C GLN A 339 -0.04 -11.20 -28.76
N GLU A 340 -0.71 -12.23 -28.24
CA GLU A 340 -1.63 -13.06 -29.04
C GLU A 340 -2.82 -12.25 -29.58
N HIS A 341 -3.30 -11.25 -28.84
CA HIS A 341 -4.38 -10.37 -29.27
C HIS A 341 -3.92 -9.21 -30.17
N PHE A 342 -2.88 -8.46 -29.78
CA PHE A 342 -2.48 -7.21 -30.45
C PHE A 342 -1.34 -7.36 -31.48
N GLY A 343 -0.60 -8.47 -31.49
CA GLY A 343 0.43 -8.72 -32.50
C GLY A 343 1.51 -9.72 -32.07
N LYS A 344 1.34 -10.99 -32.45
CA LYS A 344 2.21 -12.09 -31.99
C LYS A 344 3.68 -11.85 -32.32
N GLY A 345 4.56 -12.00 -31.32
CA GLY A 345 6.00 -11.82 -31.50
C GLY A 345 6.42 -10.36 -31.72
N LYS A 346 5.73 -9.41 -31.07
CA LYS A 346 6.09 -8.00 -30.95
C LYS A 346 6.08 -7.60 -29.47
N PRO A 347 6.83 -6.58 -29.03
CA PRO A 347 6.61 -5.99 -27.72
C PRO A 347 5.25 -5.31 -27.63
N VAL A 348 4.68 -5.25 -26.42
CA VAL A 348 3.36 -4.68 -26.10
C VAL A 348 3.46 -3.51 -25.12
N THR A 349 2.50 -2.59 -25.18
CA THR A 349 2.42 -1.39 -24.32
C THR A 349 1.69 -1.65 -23.00
N GLY A 350 1.83 -0.75 -22.02
CA GLY A 350 1.07 -0.79 -20.77
C GLY A 350 -0.46 -0.87 -20.96
N GLU A 351 -1.02 -0.21 -21.99
CA GLU A 351 -2.45 -0.33 -22.36
C GLU A 351 -2.85 -1.75 -22.80
N GLN A 352 -1.98 -2.40 -23.58
CA GLN A 352 -2.22 -3.76 -24.09
C GLN A 352 -2.06 -4.81 -22.99
N VAL A 353 -1.15 -4.54 -22.03
CA VAL A 353 -0.97 -5.33 -20.82
C VAL A 353 -2.13 -5.11 -19.84
N GLN A 354 -2.67 -3.89 -19.72
CA GLN A 354 -3.87 -3.59 -18.94
C GLN A 354 -5.05 -4.45 -19.40
N TRP A 355 -5.31 -4.47 -20.72
CA TRP A 355 -6.34 -5.33 -21.30
C TRP A 355 -6.11 -6.81 -20.98
N ALA A 356 -4.88 -7.30 -21.12
CA ALA A 356 -4.56 -8.70 -20.81
C ALA A 356 -4.63 -9.03 -19.31
N LEU A 357 -4.38 -8.07 -18.42
CA LEU A 357 -4.57 -8.21 -16.97
C LEU A 357 -6.05 -8.21 -16.56
N GLU A 358 -6.95 -7.62 -17.36
CA GLU A 358 -8.40 -7.82 -17.23
C GLU A 358 -8.84 -9.21 -17.75
N HIS A 359 -8.13 -9.82 -18.70
CA HIS A 359 -8.58 -11.03 -19.41
C HIS A 359 -7.87 -12.34 -18.99
N LEU A 360 -7.12 -12.33 -17.88
CA LEU A 360 -6.43 -13.52 -17.38
C LEU A 360 -7.40 -14.68 -17.08
N ASP A 361 -7.01 -15.89 -17.49
CA ASP A 361 -7.66 -17.16 -17.15
C ASP A 361 -6.59 -18.23 -16.89
N PHE A 362 -6.51 -18.68 -15.64
CA PHE A 362 -5.60 -19.71 -15.13
C PHE A 362 -6.38 -20.96 -14.73
N ASP A 363 -7.03 -21.59 -15.71
CA ASP A 363 -7.64 -22.90 -15.56
C ASP A 363 -6.61 -24.00 -15.19
N GLN A 364 -7.10 -25.20 -14.83
CA GLN A 364 -6.24 -26.33 -14.47
C GLN A 364 -5.38 -26.84 -15.65
N ALA A 365 -5.84 -26.69 -16.90
CA ALA A 365 -5.04 -27.04 -18.07
C ALA A 365 -3.87 -26.06 -18.28
N ARG A 366 -4.09 -24.76 -18.14
CA ARG A 366 -3.04 -23.73 -18.23
C ARG A 366 -2.06 -23.83 -17.06
N LEU A 367 -2.53 -24.01 -15.83
CA LEU A 367 -1.66 -24.29 -14.68
C LEU A 367 -0.83 -25.56 -14.87
N LYS A 368 -1.36 -26.59 -15.55
CA LYS A 368 -0.60 -27.81 -15.92
C LYS A 368 0.46 -27.54 -16.97
N GLN A 369 0.17 -26.76 -18.00
CA GLN A 369 1.15 -26.35 -19.02
C GLN A 369 2.28 -25.49 -18.41
N LEU A 370 1.95 -24.62 -17.45
CA LEU A 370 2.90 -23.77 -16.74
C LEU A 370 3.72 -24.51 -15.65
N GLY A 371 3.43 -25.78 -15.37
CA GLY A 371 4.08 -26.54 -14.30
C GLY A 371 3.72 -26.05 -12.88
N ALA A 372 2.57 -25.37 -12.75
CA ALA A 372 2.15 -24.59 -11.58
C ALA A 372 0.89 -25.14 -10.87
N VAL A 373 0.44 -26.35 -11.19
CA VAL A 373 -0.70 -27.00 -10.49
C VAL A 373 -0.43 -27.11 -8.99
N GLY A 374 -1.31 -26.49 -8.18
CA GLY A 374 -1.19 -26.43 -6.73
C GLY A 374 -0.04 -25.55 -6.21
N PHE A 375 0.66 -24.84 -7.09
CA PHE A 375 1.71 -23.87 -6.77
C PHE A 375 1.11 -22.48 -6.50
N MET A 376 0.24 -22.06 -7.41
CA MET A 376 -0.68 -20.93 -7.29
C MET A 376 -2.12 -21.43 -7.48
N PRO A 377 -3.14 -20.70 -7.01
CA PRO A 377 -4.53 -21.06 -7.25
C PRO A 377 -4.96 -20.73 -8.69
N PRO A 378 -6.08 -21.30 -9.17
CA PRO A 378 -6.79 -20.77 -10.34
C PRO A 378 -7.19 -19.31 -10.13
N LEU A 379 -7.13 -18.53 -11.20
CA LEU A 379 -7.37 -17.09 -11.22
C LEU A 379 -8.08 -16.76 -12.53
N GLN A 380 -9.21 -16.06 -12.44
CA GLN A 380 -9.86 -15.42 -13.59
C GLN A 380 -10.12 -13.96 -13.23
N THR A 381 -9.96 -13.04 -14.17
CA THR A 381 -10.18 -11.59 -13.97
C THR A 381 -11.25 -11.05 -14.91
N SER A 382 -11.67 -9.81 -14.69
CA SER A 382 -12.44 -9.00 -15.65
C SER A 382 -12.24 -7.51 -15.38
N CYS A 383 -12.70 -6.61 -16.26
CA CYS A 383 -12.79 -5.17 -15.98
C CYS A 383 -13.62 -4.83 -14.69
N ALA A 384 -14.46 -5.77 -14.21
CA ALA A 384 -15.19 -5.63 -12.96
C ALA A 384 -14.55 -6.38 -11.76
N ASP A 385 -13.46 -7.11 -11.98
CA ASP A 385 -12.75 -7.91 -10.97
C ASP A 385 -11.25 -8.04 -11.27
N HIS A 386 -10.45 -7.21 -10.59
CA HIS A 386 -8.99 -7.24 -10.61
C HIS A 386 -8.39 -8.05 -9.43
N GLU A 387 -9.19 -8.81 -8.67
CA GLU A 387 -8.76 -9.72 -7.61
C GLU A 387 -8.81 -11.18 -8.08
N GLY A 388 -9.99 -11.63 -8.52
CA GLY A 388 -10.25 -12.88 -9.22
C GLY A 388 -10.33 -14.14 -8.34
N SER A 389 -9.26 -14.54 -7.66
CA SER A 389 -9.23 -15.87 -6.99
C SER A 389 -9.91 -15.87 -5.61
N GLY A 390 -9.77 -14.80 -4.83
CA GLY A 390 -10.29 -14.70 -3.45
C GLY A 390 -9.84 -15.85 -2.54
N LEU A 391 -8.67 -16.45 -2.83
CA LEU A 391 -8.25 -17.73 -2.23
C LEU A 391 -7.19 -17.53 -1.15
N VAL A 392 -7.59 -17.82 0.09
CA VAL A 392 -6.71 -17.77 1.27
C VAL A 392 -6.54 -19.16 1.87
N ARG A 393 -5.30 -19.59 2.05
CA ARG A 393 -4.88 -20.81 2.75
C ARG A 393 -4.22 -20.46 4.08
N PHE A 394 -4.09 -21.44 4.97
CA PHE A 394 -3.32 -21.31 6.20
C PHE A 394 -2.13 -22.28 6.22
N MET A 395 -0.97 -21.75 6.57
CA MET A 395 0.32 -22.43 6.56
C MET A 395 0.98 -22.40 7.94
N ARG A 396 1.85 -23.37 8.20
CA ARG A 396 2.65 -23.47 9.41
C ARG A 396 4.07 -23.90 9.07
N GLN A 397 5.05 -23.15 9.58
CA GLN A 397 6.46 -23.53 9.49
C GLN A 397 6.71 -24.82 10.27
N ARG A 398 7.53 -25.72 9.70
CA ARG A 398 8.00 -26.93 10.38
C ARG A 398 9.51 -26.82 10.60
N PRO A 399 10.06 -27.24 11.77
CA PRO A 399 11.50 -27.23 11.98
C PRO A 399 12.24 -28.01 10.89
N GLY A 400 13.30 -27.40 10.33
CA GLY A 400 14.12 -28.01 9.27
C GLY A 400 13.43 -28.25 7.92
N HIS A 401 12.23 -27.69 7.69
CA HIS A 401 11.44 -27.92 6.49
C HIS A 401 10.74 -26.63 6.03
N HIS A 402 10.38 -26.57 4.75
CA HIS A 402 9.54 -25.49 4.20
C HIS A 402 8.17 -25.36 4.89
N ALA A 403 7.59 -24.16 4.78
CA ALA A 403 6.22 -23.90 5.18
C ALA A 403 5.24 -24.90 4.54
N ALA A 404 4.31 -25.45 5.33
CA ALA A 404 3.33 -26.42 4.85
C ALA A 404 1.90 -25.93 5.10
N PRO A 405 0.96 -26.11 4.16
CA PRO A 405 -0.46 -25.95 4.42
C PRO A 405 -0.94 -26.80 5.60
N LEU A 406 -1.92 -26.31 6.34
CA LEU A 406 -2.60 -27.09 7.38
C LEU A 406 -3.62 -28.05 6.73
N PRO A 407 -3.52 -29.39 6.91
CA PRO A 407 -4.47 -30.34 6.30
C PRO A 407 -5.92 -30.12 6.76
N ASP A 408 -6.09 -29.68 8.01
CA ASP A 408 -7.40 -29.50 8.66
C ASP A 408 -7.97 -28.09 8.48
N ALA A 409 -7.23 -27.18 7.83
CA ALA A 409 -7.78 -25.91 7.37
C ALA A 409 -8.29 -26.12 5.95
N LYS A 410 -9.60 -25.94 5.75
CA LYS A 410 -10.17 -25.94 4.40
C LYS A 410 -9.50 -24.83 3.57
N GLU A 411 -9.48 -24.99 2.25
CA GLU A 411 -9.14 -23.86 1.38
C GLU A 411 -10.30 -22.85 1.44
N LEU A 412 -10.05 -21.72 2.07
CA LEU A 412 -11.07 -20.77 2.49
C LEU A 412 -11.19 -19.67 1.43
N ILE A 413 -11.72 -20.07 0.28
CA ILE A 413 -12.14 -19.17 -0.80
C ILE A 413 -13.20 -18.19 -0.26
N MET A 414 -13.19 -16.95 -0.75
CA MET A 414 -14.18 -15.93 -0.38
C MET A 414 -14.69 -15.08 -1.56
N SER A 415 -14.89 -15.74 -2.70
CA SER A 415 -15.67 -15.29 -3.88
C SER A 415 -17.03 -14.59 -3.59
N THR A 416 -17.50 -14.66 -2.34
CA THR A 416 -18.64 -13.93 -1.76
C THR A 416 -18.52 -12.40 -1.69
N VAL A 417 -17.55 -11.74 -2.34
CA VAL A 417 -17.65 -10.29 -2.65
C VAL A 417 -18.96 -10.01 -3.42
N HIS A 418 -19.34 -10.91 -4.34
CA HIS A 418 -20.65 -10.89 -5.00
C HIS A 418 -21.84 -11.01 -4.04
N MET A 419 -21.67 -11.64 -2.87
CA MET A 419 -22.76 -11.91 -1.92
C MET A 419 -23.05 -10.74 -0.96
N PHE A 420 -22.24 -9.68 -0.97
CA PHE A 420 -22.62 -8.39 -0.36
C PHE A 420 -23.34 -7.44 -1.34
N LEU A 421 -23.40 -7.79 -2.63
CA LEU A 421 -24.09 -7.01 -3.67
C LEU A 421 -25.36 -7.68 -4.23
N ALA A 422 -25.51 -9.00 -4.13
CA ALA A 422 -26.53 -9.74 -4.90
C ALA A 422 -27.83 -10.13 -4.16
N THR A 423 -27.92 -10.05 -2.83
CA THR A 423 -29.11 -10.51 -2.07
C THR A 423 -30.04 -9.38 -1.64
N ALA A 424 -30.70 -8.73 -2.62
CA ALA A 424 -31.69 -7.67 -2.37
C ALA A 424 -32.87 -7.67 -3.37
N LEU A 425 -33.25 -8.83 -3.92
CA LEU A 425 -34.39 -8.98 -4.82
C LEU A 425 -35.32 -10.15 -4.41
N LEU A 426 -36.63 -9.91 -4.56
CA LEU A 426 -37.74 -10.87 -4.47
C LEU A 426 -38.13 -11.42 -3.06
N ALA A 427 -38.89 -10.64 -2.30
CA ALA A 427 -40.02 -11.16 -1.49
C ALA A 427 -41.02 -10.07 -1.06
N GLY A 428 -42.33 -10.29 -1.31
CA GLY A 428 -43.45 -9.75 -0.53
C GLY A 428 -43.79 -8.24 -0.64
N ALA A 429 -44.83 -7.91 -1.39
CA ALA A 429 -45.43 -6.57 -1.36
C ALA A 429 -46.53 -6.46 -0.28
N SER A 430 -46.44 -5.44 0.57
CA SER A 430 -47.50 -5.00 1.50
C SER A 430 -47.49 -3.48 1.57
N ALA A 431 -48.60 -2.82 1.26
CA ALA A 431 -48.64 -1.37 1.12
C ALA A 431 -48.68 -0.65 2.48
N ALA A 432 -47.60 0.06 2.81
CA ALA A 432 -47.57 1.13 3.82
C ALA A 432 -47.16 2.43 3.13
N GLN A 433 -47.95 3.50 3.28
CA GLN A 433 -47.67 4.79 2.64
C GLN A 433 -46.57 5.53 3.41
N ALA A 434 -45.38 5.61 2.81
CA ALA A 434 -44.29 6.49 3.22
C ALA A 434 -43.90 7.39 2.05
N SER A 435 -43.63 8.66 2.32
CA SER A 435 -43.17 9.62 1.30
C SER A 435 -41.83 9.17 0.71
N PRO A 436 -41.58 9.37 -0.60
CA PRO A 436 -40.31 8.98 -1.21
C PRO A 436 -39.17 9.81 -0.64
N ILE A 437 -38.25 9.17 0.08
CA ILE A 437 -36.95 9.73 0.41
C ILE A 437 -36.05 9.47 -0.80
N ASP A 438 -35.57 10.54 -1.43
CA ASP A 438 -34.64 10.43 -2.55
C ASP A 438 -33.24 10.08 -2.02
N VAL A 439 -32.86 8.81 -2.18
CA VAL A 439 -31.55 8.27 -1.77
C VAL A 439 -30.54 8.22 -2.91
N SER A 440 -30.88 8.72 -4.11
CA SER A 440 -30.06 8.65 -5.33
C SER A 440 -28.59 9.03 -5.13
N GLY A 441 -28.32 10.06 -4.34
CA GLY A 441 -26.99 10.62 -4.12
C GLY A 441 -26.02 9.83 -3.24
N TYR A 442 -26.46 8.84 -2.45
CA TYR A 442 -25.57 8.12 -1.50
C TYR A 442 -25.59 6.61 -1.72
N LEU A 443 -24.42 5.97 -1.64
CA LEU A 443 -24.32 4.52 -1.69
C LEU A 443 -24.80 3.94 -0.35
N THR A 444 -25.87 3.15 -0.39
CA THR A 444 -26.47 2.53 0.80
C THR A 444 -26.28 1.01 0.84
N SER A 445 -26.16 0.48 2.05
CA SER A 445 -26.20 -0.95 2.34
C SER A 445 -27.61 -1.40 2.75
N ALA A 446 -27.86 -2.71 2.73
CA ALA A 446 -29.18 -3.28 3.01
C ALA A 446 -29.69 -2.91 4.41
N GLY A 447 -30.72 -2.07 4.48
CA GLY A 447 -31.22 -1.45 5.71
C GLY A 447 -31.04 0.07 5.78
N ASP A 448 -30.96 0.75 4.64
CA ASP A 448 -30.95 2.21 4.47
C ASP A 448 -29.86 2.94 5.29
N GLN A 449 -28.68 2.32 5.40
CA GLN A 449 -27.49 2.94 5.98
C GLN A 449 -26.44 3.22 4.91
N ALA A 450 -25.99 4.47 4.81
CA ALA A 450 -24.91 4.84 3.91
C ALA A 450 -23.62 4.06 4.23
N VAL A 451 -22.98 3.58 3.17
CA VAL A 451 -21.65 3.00 3.23
C VAL A 451 -20.66 4.12 3.52
N THR A 452 -19.70 3.87 4.41
CA THR A 452 -18.64 4.83 4.74
C THR A 452 -17.25 4.25 4.50
N ASP A 453 -16.27 5.12 4.27
CA ASP A 453 -14.87 4.74 4.11
C ASP A 453 -14.17 4.46 5.46
N SER A 454 -12.87 4.19 5.39
CA SER A 454 -12.01 3.91 6.56
C SER A 454 -11.74 5.14 7.45
N PHE A 455 -12.15 6.33 7.03
CA PHE A 455 -12.07 7.58 7.79
C PHE A 455 -13.44 7.98 8.37
N GLY A 456 -14.53 7.35 7.93
CA GLY A 456 -15.91 7.56 8.38
C GLY A 456 -16.76 8.45 7.47
N GLU A 457 -16.20 8.91 6.35
CA GLU A 457 -16.88 9.73 5.34
C GLU A 457 -17.84 8.87 4.50
N CYS A 458 -18.94 9.44 4.02
CA CYS A 458 -19.96 8.69 3.26
C CYS A 458 -19.67 8.62 1.76
N TRP A 459 -19.98 7.47 1.15
CA TRP A 459 -19.81 7.28 -0.29
C TRP A 459 -20.96 7.91 -1.09
N HIS A 460 -20.59 8.73 -2.07
CA HIS A 460 -21.49 9.43 -2.97
C HIS A 460 -21.64 8.66 -4.29
N THR A 461 -22.82 8.70 -4.90
CA THR A 461 -23.04 8.19 -6.26
C THR A 461 -22.70 9.25 -7.31
N GLY A 462 -22.74 8.88 -8.59
CA GLY A 462 -22.64 9.84 -9.71
C GLY A 462 -23.80 10.84 -9.80
N GLU A 463 -24.88 10.66 -9.04
CA GLU A 463 -26.05 11.55 -9.02
C GLU A 463 -26.00 12.60 -7.89
N TRP A 464 -25.04 12.46 -6.96
CA TRP A 464 -24.86 13.31 -5.79
C TRP A 464 -24.61 14.78 -6.14
N LYS A 465 -25.19 15.68 -5.35
CA LYS A 465 -25.06 17.14 -5.49
C LYS A 465 -24.86 17.80 -4.11
N PRO A 466 -24.01 18.84 -3.99
CA PRO A 466 -23.81 19.55 -2.73
C PRO A 466 -25.12 20.08 -2.14
N GLY A 467 -25.43 19.69 -0.90
CA GLY A 467 -26.70 20.03 -0.22
C GLY A 467 -27.77 18.93 -0.28
N MET A 468 -27.47 17.78 -0.88
CA MET A 468 -28.10 16.52 -0.47
C MET A 468 -27.66 16.18 0.97
N HIS A 469 -28.45 15.36 1.67
CA HIS A 469 -28.19 14.93 3.05
C HIS A 469 -28.81 13.55 3.28
N PHE A 470 -28.14 12.64 4.01
CA PHE A 470 -28.71 11.32 4.32
C PHE A 470 -28.23 10.77 5.67
N GLY A 471 -29.15 10.66 6.63
CA GLY A 471 -28.90 10.05 7.94
C GLY A 471 -27.74 10.71 8.71
N ARG A 472 -26.60 10.02 8.81
CA ARG A 472 -25.37 10.50 9.46
C ARG A 472 -24.40 11.23 8.52
N CYS A 473 -24.68 11.25 7.23
CA CYS A 473 -23.86 11.88 6.19
C CYS A 473 -24.19 13.36 6.07
N GLU A 474 -23.14 14.19 6.09
CA GLU A 474 -23.24 15.66 6.01
C GLU A 474 -24.33 16.22 6.96
N PRO A 475 -24.23 16.01 8.28
CA PRO A 475 -25.27 16.39 9.23
C PRO A 475 -25.57 17.89 9.14
N GLN A 476 -26.85 18.25 9.07
CA GLN A 476 -27.27 19.64 8.96
C GLN A 476 -26.71 20.50 10.12
N PRO A 477 -26.36 21.78 9.87
CA PRO A 477 -25.85 22.68 10.89
C PRO A 477 -26.95 23.00 11.92
N VAL A 478 -26.98 22.20 13.00
CA VAL A 478 -27.88 22.39 14.14
C VAL A 478 -27.67 23.80 14.72
N LYS A 479 -28.73 24.61 14.72
CA LYS A 479 -28.73 25.93 15.37
C LYS A 479 -28.48 25.74 16.86
N ALA A 480 -27.44 26.38 17.39
CA ALA A 480 -27.11 26.34 18.80
C ALA A 480 -28.27 26.95 19.64
N ALA A 481 -28.85 26.14 20.54
CA ALA A 481 -29.77 26.61 21.56
C ALA A 481 -28.96 27.21 22.74
N ALA A 482 -29.48 28.27 23.35
CA ALA A 482 -28.73 29.06 24.34
C ALA A 482 -28.61 28.36 25.72
N ALA A 483 -27.54 28.68 26.45
CA ALA A 483 -27.29 28.17 27.80
C ALA A 483 -27.91 29.05 28.90
N ALA A 484 -28.32 28.40 30.00
CA ALA A 484 -28.89 29.01 31.21
C ALA A 484 -28.42 28.17 32.45
N PRO A 485 -28.54 28.64 33.72
CA PRO A 485 -27.35 28.72 34.58
C PRO A 485 -27.20 27.64 35.66
N GLN A 486 -26.02 27.62 36.29
CA GLN A 486 -25.67 26.73 37.41
C GLN A 486 -26.22 27.19 38.77
N ALA A 487 -26.46 26.24 39.68
CA ALA A 487 -26.71 26.46 41.12
C ALA A 487 -25.88 25.45 41.97
N ALA A 488 -25.77 25.67 43.29
CA ALA A 488 -24.55 25.32 44.04
C ALA A 488 -24.64 24.24 45.15
N LYS A 489 -23.53 23.49 45.30
CA LYS A 489 -22.88 22.95 46.54
C LYS A 489 -23.62 22.04 47.55
N ALA A 490 -23.00 20.89 47.87
CA ALA A 490 -22.90 20.28 49.22
C ALA A 490 -21.70 19.30 49.33
N VAL A 491 -21.02 19.22 50.50
CA VAL A 491 -19.76 18.49 50.86
C VAL A 491 -19.70 18.40 52.42
N PRO A 492 -19.04 17.43 53.15
CA PRO A 492 -18.11 16.33 52.82
C PRO A 492 -18.79 14.93 52.99
N SER A 493 -18.24 13.77 53.44
CA SER A 493 -16.95 13.26 54.03
C SER A 493 -16.86 11.72 53.76
N ALA A 494 -15.73 11.01 53.63
CA ALA A 494 -14.38 10.94 54.24
C ALA A 494 -14.27 9.93 55.42
N PRO A 495 -13.15 9.18 55.64
CA PRO A 495 -11.96 8.94 54.79
C PRO A 495 -11.41 7.47 54.77
N GLU A 496 -10.47 7.16 53.85
CA GLU A 496 -9.32 6.27 54.16
C GLU A 496 -8.10 6.67 53.30
N LYS A 497 -6.87 6.27 53.69
CA LYS A 497 -5.58 6.64 53.05
C LYS A 497 -4.85 5.38 52.55
N PRO A 498 -4.04 5.46 51.47
CA PRO A 498 -2.60 5.55 51.72
C PRO A 498 -1.77 6.40 50.73
N ARG A 499 -0.75 7.07 51.31
CA ARG A 499 0.50 7.63 50.73
C ARG A 499 0.43 8.65 49.57
N VAL A 500 1.24 9.71 49.74
CA VAL A 500 1.39 10.81 48.78
C VAL A 500 2.43 10.45 47.71
N ALA A 501 2.09 10.70 46.44
CA ALA A 501 3.05 10.97 45.37
C ALA A 501 2.91 12.45 44.96
N VAL A 502 4.02 13.15 44.74
CA VAL A 502 3.99 14.58 44.36
C VAL A 502 3.59 14.69 42.89
N ALA A 503 2.49 15.39 42.61
CA ALA A 503 2.02 15.62 41.24
C ALA A 503 2.98 16.56 40.49
N PRO A 504 3.39 16.23 39.25
CA PRO A 504 4.22 17.13 38.45
C PRO A 504 3.44 18.40 38.07
N LYS A 505 4.17 19.54 38.03
CA LYS A 505 3.63 20.84 37.65
C LYS A 505 3.04 20.79 36.22
N PRO A 506 1.89 21.44 35.93
CA PRO A 506 1.33 21.48 34.58
C PRO A 506 2.34 21.97 33.55
N ALA A 507 2.45 21.27 32.42
CA ALA A 507 3.32 21.67 31.32
C ALA A 507 2.82 22.97 30.66
N PRO A 508 3.72 23.82 30.13
CA PRO A 508 3.32 25.00 29.36
C PRO A 508 2.43 24.65 28.16
N LYS A 509 1.48 25.53 27.84
CA LYS A 509 0.75 25.44 26.56
C LYS A 509 1.72 25.79 25.41
N PRO A 510 1.69 25.07 24.28
CA PRO A 510 2.42 25.47 23.08
C PRO A 510 2.00 26.85 22.59
N VAL A 511 2.94 27.57 21.98
CA VAL A 511 2.65 28.72 21.12
C VAL A 511 3.01 28.29 19.70
N PRO A 512 2.04 28.10 18.78
CA PRO A 512 2.34 27.74 17.41
C PRO A 512 2.93 28.93 16.66
N PHE A 513 4.00 28.68 15.89
CA PHE A 513 4.59 29.68 15.00
C PHE A 513 4.06 29.47 13.58
N ARG A 514 3.63 30.53 12.89
CA ARG A 514 3.10 30.44 11.52
C ARG A 514 4.10 31.02 10.53
N ILE A 515 4.47 30.22 9.53
CA ILE A 515 5.36 30.59 8.43
C ILE A 515 4.53 30.68 7.16
N SER A 516 4.65 31.77 6.39
CA SER A 516 3.91 31.88 5.13
C SER A 516 4.40 30.86 4.10
N THR A 517 3.47 30.15 3.48
CA THR A 517 3.74 29.18 2.41
C THR A 517 4.34 29.86 1.19
N ASP A 518 4.03 31.13 0.93
CA ASP A 518 4.58 31.88 -0.23
C ASP A 518 6.06 32.27 -0.04
N ALA A 519 6.53 32.35 1.20
CA ALA A 519 7.94 32.52 1.54
C ALA A 519 8.71 31.18 1.41
N LEU A 520 8.07 30.08 1.83
CA LEU A 520 8.64 28.73 1.76
C LEU A 520 8.67 28.15 0.34
N PHE A 521 7.62 28.37 -0.45
CA PHE A 521 7.34 27.67 -1.71
C PHE A 521 6.85 28.64 -2.79
N ASP A 522 6.91 28.23 -4.06
CA ASP A 522 6.18 28.91 -5.14
C ASP A 522 4.70 28.53 -5.17
N PHE A 523 3.92 29.32 -5.90
CA PHE A 523 2.51 29.00 -6.16
C PHE A 523 2.43 27.60 -6.80
N ASP A 524 1.46 26.81 -6.35
CA ASP A 524 1.28 25.38 -6.68
C ASP A 524 2.47 24.42 -6.37
N SER A 525 3.59 24.92 -5.86
CA SER A 525 4.80 24.14 -5.60
C SER A 525 4.91 23.63 -4.16
N ALA A 526 5.59 22.50 -3.98
CA ALA A 526 6.06 21.97 -2.68
C ALA A 526 7.60 21.91 -2.58
N THR A 527 8.32 22.57 -3.49
CA THR A 527 9.79 22.67 -3.47
C THR A 527 10.24 23.89 -2.67
N LEU A 528 11.08 23.69 -1.65
CA LEU A 528 11.55 24.77 -0.77
C LEU A 528 12.48 25.77 -1.48
N LYS A 529 12.05 27.03 -1.54
CA LYS A 529 12.79 28.22 -2.01
C LYS A 529 14.07 28.45 -1.20
N PRO A 530 15.12 29.07 -1.78
CA PRO A 530 16.28 29.54 -1.02
C PRO A 530 15.92 30.50 0.13
N ALA A 531 14.96 31.41 -0.07
CA ALA A 531 14.45 32.27 0.99
C ALA A 531 13.68 31.48 2.08
N GLY A 532 12.94 30.45 1.68
CA GLY A 532 12.25 29.55 2.59
C GLY A 532 13.19 28.75 3.49
N ARG A 533 14.31 28.29 2.92
CA ARG A 533 15.38 27.59 3.63
C ARG A 533 15.95 28.45 4.76
N ALA A 534 16.32 29.70 4.47
CA ALA A 534 16.82 30.64 5.48
C ALA A 534 15.85 30.89 6.66
N VAL A 535 14.53 30.83 6.43
CA VAL A 535 13.52 30.93 7.50
C VAL A 535 13.50 29.65 8.35
N LEU A 536 13.68 28.49 7.74
CA LEU A 536 13.79 27.21 8.46
C LEU A 536 15.13 27.04 9.17
N ASP A 537 16.23 27.61 8.68
CA ASP A 537 17.55 27.63 9.34
C ASP A 537 17.51 28.45 10.64
N ASN A 538 16.79 29.58 10.63
CA ASN A 538 16.52 30.35 11.84
C ASN A 538 15.64 29.56 12.85
N LEU A 539 14.66 28.79 12.37
CA LEU A 539 13.85 27.92 13.23
C LEU A 539 14.65 26.73 13.79
N GLU A 540 15.55 26.15 12.99
CA GLU A 540 16.49 25.10 13.37
C GLU A 540 17.35 25.58 14.55
N SER A 541 18.08 26.68 14.38
CA SER A 541 18.99 27.19 15.41
C SER A 541 18.32 27.55 16.74
N GLN A 542 17.05 27.96 16.71
CA GLN A 542 16.24 28.18 17.91
C GLN A 542 15.83 26.87 18.62
N LEU A 543 15.76 25.75 17.88
CA LEU A 543 15.37 24.43 18.40
C LEU A 543 16.58 23.53 18.72
N ALA A 544 17.72 23.72 18.08
CA ALA A 544 19.00 23.04 18.35
C ALA A 544 19.41 23.10 19.82
N HIS A 545 19.14 24.22 20.48
CA HIS A 545 19.46 24.48 21.88
C HIS A 545 18.26 24.37 22.83
N ALA A 546 17.09 23.95 22.34
CA ALA A 546 15.84 23.94 23.09
C ALA A 546 15.39 22.53 23.51
N ALA A 547 14.93 22.38 24.75
CA ALA A 547 14.43 21.11 25.29
C ALA A 547 12.99 20.80 24.81
N TYR A 548 12.82 20.45 23.53
CA TYR A 548 11.51 20.10 22.96
C TYR A 548 11.18 18.60 23.00
N ARG A 549 9.89 18.30 23.19
CA ARG A 549 9.28 16.96 23.21
C ARG A 549 8.80 16.53 21.83
N SER A 550 8.06 17.40 21.14
CA SER A 550 7.57 17.18 19.77
C SER A 550 7.42 18.48 19.00
N VAL A 551 7.36 18.39 17.68
CA VAL A 551 7.07 19.49 16.75
C VAL A 551 6.00 19.00 15.78
N ASP A 552 4.85 19.65 15.72
CA ASP A 552 3.77 19.27 14.81
C ASP A 552 3.66 20.32 13.70
N ILE A 553 3.78 19.88 12.43
CA ILE A 553 3.78 20.76 11.25
C ILE A 553 2.47 20.56 10.48
N THR A 554 1.61 21.58 10.45
CA THR A 554 0.35 21.56 9.69
C THR A 554 0.45 22.47 8.47
N GLY A 555 0.28 21.91 7.27
CA GLY A 555 0.22 22.67 6.03
C GLY A 555 -1.20 23.09 5.67
N HIS A 556 -1.38 24.35 5.26
CA HIS A 556 -2.64 24.93 4.78
C HIS A 556 -2.51 25.40 3.32
N THR A 557 -3.65 25.50 2.63
CA THR A 557 -3.77 26.20 1.34
C THR A 557 -4.97 27.14 1.37
N ASP A 558 -5.00 28.08 0.43
CA ASP A 558 -6.25 28.73 0.08
C ASP A 558 -7.24 27.79 -0.62
N ARG A 559 -8.42 28.34 -0.92
CA ARG A 559 -9.56 27.65 -1.56
C ARG A 559 -9.52 27.63 -3.10
N ILE A 560 -8.39 27.94 -3.72
CA ILE A 560 -8.19 27.82 -5.18
C ILE A 560 -7.75 26.39 -5.46
N GLY A 561 -8.38 25.73 -6.45
CA GLY A 561 -8.16 24.30 -6.72
C GLY A 561 -9.15 23.39 -6.01
N ALA A 562 -9.07 22.08 -6.30
CA ALA A 562 -9.98 21.09 -5.74
C ALA A 562 -9.62 20.72 -4.28
N PRO A 563 -10.60 20.43 -3.39
CA PRO A 563 -10.32 20.14 -1.98
C PRO A 563 -9.32 18.99 -1.75
N GLY A 564 -9.42 17.90 -2.51
CA GLY A 564 -8.47 16.77 -2.44
C GLY A 564 -7.06 17.16 -2.89
N TYR A 565 -6.95 17.85 -4.03
CA TYR A 565 -5.68 18.39 -4.52
C TYR A 565 -5.01 19.30 -3.47
N ASN A 566 -5.79 20.20 -2.87
CA ASN A 566 -5.33 21.10 -1.84
C ASN A 566 -4.89 20.38 -0.56
N ARG A 567 -5.59 19.32 -0.13
CA ARG A 567 -5.17 18.45 0.97
C ARG A 567 -3.78 17.86 0.66
N HIS A 568 -3.59 17.24 -0.51
CA HIS A 568 -2.30 16.64 -0.89
C HIS A 568 -1.17 17.67 -1.14
N LEU A 569 -1.46 18.85 -1.69
CA LEU A 569 -0.47 19.94 -1.82
C LEU A 569 -0.01 20.44 -0.44
N SER A 570 -0.95 20.61 0.49
CA SER A 570 -0.65 21.03 1.86
C SER A 570 0.17 20.00 2.64
N GLU A 571 -0.13 18.71 2.43
CA GLU A 571 0.60 17.60 3.05
C GLU A 571 2.03 17.51 2.51
N ARG A 572 2.22 17.58 1.18
CA ARG A 572 3.55 17.64 0.54
C ARG A 572 4.38 18.84 1.03
N ARG A 573 3.74 19.97 1.35
CA ARG A 573 4.40 21.15 1.92
C ARG A 573 4.84 20.94 3.37
N ALA A 574 3.97 20.39 4.23
CA ALA A 574 4.33 20.03 5.61
C ALA A 574 5.47 18.99 5.64
N GLN A 575 5.37 17.98 4.76
CA GLN A 575 6.35 16.95 4.51
C GLN A 575 7.72 17.53 4.12
N ALA A 576 7.78 18.48 3.17
CA ALA A 576 9.01 19.15 2.77
C ALA A 576 9.66 19.98 3.90
N VAL A 577 8.86 20.64 4.76
CA VAL A 577 9.40 21.35 5.94
C VAL A 577 9.98 20.38 6.97
N ARG A 578 9.31 19.24 7.21
CA ARG A 578 9.79 18.20 8.14
C ARG A 578 11.14 17.66 7.71
N ASP A 579 11.25 17.22 6.47
CA ASP A 579 12.47 16.58 5.98
C ASP A 579 13.64 17.58 5.98
N TYR A 580 13.40 18.84 5.61
CA TYR A 580 14.40 19.90 5.71
C TYR A 580 14.92 20.10 7.13
N LEU A 581 14.03 20.22 8.13
CA LEU A 581 14.43 20.37 9.52
C LEU A 581 15.16 19.13 10.06
N ALA A 582 14.81 17.93 9.58
CA ALA A 582 15.50 16.70 9.95
C ALA A 582 16.91 16.60 9.34
N ASP A 583 17.07 16.97 8.06
CA ASP A 583 18.37 17.04 7.37
C ASP A 583 19.34 18.02 8.07
N HIS A 584 18.81 19.06 8.72
CA HIS A 584 19.58 20.06 9.46
C HIS A 584 19.69 19.76 10.96
N GLY A 585 19.33 18.55 11.40
CA GLY A 585 19.71 18.01 12.71
C GLY A 585 18.59 17.84 13.74
N LEU A 586 17.35 18.24 13.45
CA LEU A 586 16.24 17.96 14.37
C LEU A 586 15.89 16.47 14.37
N ASP A 587 15.63 15.92 15.55
CA ASP A 587 15.23 14.51 15.70
C ASP A 587 13.88 14.24 15.02
N LEU A 588 13.94 13.64 13.81
CA LEU A 588 12.78 13.29 12.98
C LEU A 588 11.69 12.51 13.75
N ARG A 589 12.07 11.72 14.77
CA ARG A 589 11.13 10.94 15.61
C ARG A 589 10.24 11.83 16.49
N LYS A 590 10.60 13.10 16.65
CA LYS A 590 9.83 14.12 17.37
C LYS A 590 8.95 14.96 16.46
N ILE A 591 9.07 14.87 15.12
CA ILE A 591 8.36 15.75 14.20
C ILE A 591 7.18 15.01 13.55
N THR A 592 5.98 15.58 13.63
CA THR A 592 4.78 15.09 12.93
C THR A 592 4.34 16.05 11.83
N THR A 593 3.58 15.55 10.85
CA THR A 593 3.11 16.31 9.68
C THR A 593 1.65 16.03 9.37
N LYS A 594 0.88 17.08 9.08
CA LYS A 594 -0.55 17.03 8.67
C LYS A 594 -0.78 17.97 7.49
N GLY A 595 -1.54 17.54 6.48
CA GLY A 595 -2.13 18.44 5.49
C GLY A 595 -3.61 18.66 5.73
N VAL A 596 -4.07 19.91 5.80
CA VAL A 596 -5.51 20.25 5.90
C VAL A 596 -6.08 20.85 4.60
N GLY A 597 -5.22 21.26 3.68
CA GLY A 597 -5.61 21.99 2.49
C GLY A 597 -6.38 23.25 2.86
N SER A 598 -7.56 23.41 2.27
CA SER A 598 -8.41 24.59 2.43
C SER A 598 -9.54 24.43 3.46
N SER A 599 -9.50 23.42 4.34
CA SER A 599 -10.57 23.21 5.34
C SER A 599 -10.48 24.16 6.54
N GLU A 600 -9.29 24.72 6.80
CA GLU A 600 -9.00 25.62 7.93
C GLU A 600 -8.49 27.00 7.43
N PRO A 601 -9.31 27.78 6.68
CA PRO A 601 -8.91 29.08 6.14
C PRO A 601 -8.86 30.17 7.22
N SER A 602 -7.97 31.15 7.05
CA SER A 602 -7.91 32.33 7.92
C SER A 602 -8.74 33.51 7.40
N THR A 603 -9.12 33.50 6.11
CA THR A 603 -9.98 34.52 5.49
C THR A 603 -11.43 34.04 5.36
N SER A 604 -12.41 34.93 5.53
CA SER A 604 -13.83 34.55 5.44
C SER A 604 -14.29 34.33 3.98
N LYS A 605 -15.51 33.77 3.78
CA LYS A 605 -16.12 33.69 2.44
C LYS A 605 -16.53 35.06 1.87
N SER A 606 -16.82 36.05 2.72
CA SER A 606 -17.19 37.41 2.28
C SER A 606 -15.98 38.32 2.03
N GLN A 607 -14.86 38.11 2.73
CA GLN A 607 -13.67 38.98 2.71
C GLN A 607 -13.05 39.16 1.33
N CYS A 608 -13.03 38.10 0.50
CA CYS A 608 -12.52 38.14 -0.87
C CYS A 608 -13.62 38.08 -1.94
N HIS A 609 -14.86 38.41 -1.58
CA HIS A 609 -15.99 38.37 -2.51
C HIS A 609 -15.84 39.40 -3.65
N GLY A 610 -16.35 39.07 -4.84
CA GLY A 610 -16.27 39.92 -6.04
C GLY A 610 -14.89 40.04 -6.70
N LEU A 611 -13.79 39.75 -5.99
CA LEU A 611 -12.43 39.80 -6.56
C LEU A 611 -12.19 38.69 -7.59
N ARG A 612 -11.30 38.96 -8.56
CA ARG A 612 -10.91 38.04 -9.64
C ARG A 612 -9.41 38.15 -9.95
N GLY A 613 -8.86 37.15 -10.63
CA GLY A 613 -7.46 37.11 -11.07
C GLY A 613 -6.46 37.30 -9.93
N ALA A 614 -5.34 37.99 -10.21
CA ALA A 614 -4.27 38.25 -9.24
C ALA A 614 -4.78 38.88 -7.92
N ARG A 615 -5.77 39.78 -7.97
CA ARG A 615 -6.35 40.42 -6.77
C ARG A 615 -7.08 39.42 -5.86
N PHE A 616 -7.64 38.34 -6.42
CA PHE A 616 -8.25 37.26 -5.64
C PHE A 616 -7.18 36.35 -5.00
N ILE A 617 -6.16 35.97 -5.77
CA ILE A 617 -5.02 35.15 -5.30
C ILE A 617 -4.27 35.86 -4.17
N GLN A 618 -4.11 37.19 -4.27
CA GLN A 618 -3.50 38.04 -3.25
C GLN A 618 -4.39 38.19 -2.00
N CYS A 619 -5.70 38.36 -2.15
CA CYS A 619 -6.63 38.45 -1.02
C CYS A 619 -6.67 37.15 -0.19
N LEU A 620 -6.55 35.99 -0.85
CA LEU A 620 -6.53 34.68 -0.21
C LEU A 620 -5.15 34.27 0.35
N GLN A 621 -4.11 35.10 0.19
CA GLN A 621 -2.75 34.78 0.67
C GLN A 621 -2.66 34.38 2.16
N PRO A 622 -3.44 34.96 3.10
CA PRO A 622 -3.43 34.54 4.51
C PRO A 622 -3.93 33.11 4.77
N ASP A 623 -4.57 32.44 3.80
CA ASP A 623 -4.91 31.01 3.90
C ASP A 623 -3.70 30.10 3.57
N ARG A 624 -2.61 30.65 2.97
CA ARG A 624 -1.41 29.90 2.55
C ARG A 624 -0.29 30.02 3.60
N TYR A 625 -0.34 29.16 4.61
CA TYR A 625 0.70 29.06 5.65
C TYR A 625 1.03 27.60 6.05
N ALA A 626 2.19 27.42 6.68
CA ALA A 626 2.52 26.25 7.48
C ALA A 626 2.54 26.67 8.96
N GLU A 627 1.82 25.96 9.82
CA GLU A 627 1.85 26.14 11.26
C GLU A 627 2.79 25.11 11.89
N VAL A 628 3.76 25.57 12.68
CA VAL A 628 4.74 24.74 13.39
C VAL A 628 4.51 24.90 14.89
N ALA A 629 3.92 23.87 15.52
CA ALA A 629 3.63 23.85 16.94
C ALA A 629 4.71 23.08 17.71
N VAL A 630 5.50 23.78 18.53
CA VAL A 630 6.59 23.19 19.32
C VAL A 630 6.12 22.91 20.75
N PHE A 631 6.28 21.67 21.22
CA PHE A 631 5.79 21.19 22.51
C PHE A 631 6.94 20.93 23.48
N GLY A 632 6.78 21.37 24.74
CA GLY A 632 7.68 21.06 25.86
C GLY A 632 8.71 22.15 26.19
N THR A 633 8.97 23.07 25.24
CA THR A 633 9.88 24.20 25.42
C THR A 633 9.23 25.39 26.14
N ALA A 634 10.03 26.09 26.93
CA ALA A 634 9.83 27.52 27.19
C ALA A 634 10.59 28.30 26.11
N LEU A 635 10.04 28.37 24.89
CA LEU A 635 10.54 29.28 23.85
C LEU A 635 10.41 30.72 24.38
N GLN A 636 11.51 31.46 24.42
CA GLN A 636 11.44 32.90 24.68
C GLN A 636 10.79 33.56 23.47
N ALA A 637 9.65 34.22 23.68
CA ALA A 637 8.94 34.92 22.62
C ALA A 637 9.71 36.18 22.19
N SER A 638 10.63 36.01 21.24
CA SER A 638 11.42 37.08 20.64
C SER A 638 10.75 37.59 19.37
N ALA A 639 10.28 38.85 19.45
CA ALA A 639 9.89 39.77 18.38
C ALA A 639 9.49 39.23 16.99
N THR A 640 8.26 39.59 16.61
CA THR A 640 7.78 39.69 15.22
C THR A 640 8.76 40.39 14.27
N GLN A 641 8.89 39.84 13.05
CA GLN A 641 9.03 40.61 11.82
C GLN A 641 8.39 39.83 10.65
#